data_AF-A0A9W6K7Y8-F1
#
_entry.id   AF-A0A9W6K7Y8-F1
#
_cell.length_a   1.000
_cell.length_b   1.000
_cell.length_c   1.000
_cell.angle_alpha   90.00
_cell.angle_beta   90.00
_cell.angle_gamma   90.00
#
_symmetry.space_group_name_H-M   'P 1'
#
loop_
_entity.id
_entity.type
_entity.pdbx_description
1 polymer ?
#
loop_
_entity_poly.entity_id
_entity_poly.type
_entity_poly.pdbx_seq_one_letter_code
_entity_poly.pdbx_strand_id
1 'polypeptide(L)'
;MQWIFMLVGLLIGVSLDESITDGLLGALLGFAAGQWLQLRNLQLRNDELQSKLTGFAERFERGTNAVSARLAQLEAQLASGARPAAEPATAAQAPAATPDELTFSLEPEPELQPEPEPVFVPTDDPGLVFELPADLLSTPPTPVAATPLQVVDDWTRTPLEPLPPRQPPPPPVPREPNLIERGFAAAKNWLFGGNTVLRIGVVLLFLGLAFLLRYATEGMVVPIQVRYAGVAASAVALLALGWWLRRKNPNYALMLQGTGIAVLYLTTFAAFRLHPLLDPKLALSLLVVVTICSAILAVTQNAMALAAVAALGGFAAPILTSTGSGNHVALFSYFILLNSGILAIAWFKAWRPLNLIGFVGTFGIGFAWGMRSYTPELLWSTEPFLVVFFLMYVAIGLLFARRKLRELSDGPDDDSRDALLRWSRRQGDYVDGTMLFGPPLVGFGLQFALVQHLEFAAAFSALALGLLYMLIARVLVGRAPGRALLLVETCMALGVIFGSLAIPLGLDARWTSAAWAVEGAGIFWLGLRQQRPLARAFAMLLQLGAAIAFLLDLHGGEQTLLDGSWLGALMLGLALLFSHYQLRKATPEQARDWERRGLPVLAVLGLSFLYLLAPLNLQAEATAICWALAGLATLFVGLRIHSRSFLFTAFGVQLVGGALFLLQLRGATGDDSGVFSAGWRGLVVASLIGLALIGGMLVAARDSQVRSDARLMRGLSLVLLIGLVFINLAVLFVLPWQTASAVWAGSGLLIVWLSLHLQQRASFVFGLLLQALGGIAFLAASPLLLGPLSSEGLRPLAHAGFWTPATLALAALVGAWRLMRAARNDVDAMGSLSLDRLSQLLLVWGAGWWVLAAVSEVLRFAEPSLQAPLLLIVAAASVALWAWLAAREDWQALALLCPLLVPAAGIALLYAWQVDYHPAARLGWLGWGLVFAVHLWSLRRLAAVLLANALSAAHVLGCWLILGVLALELRYLLYVLSDHYNAWRWLGWAVLPSLYLLAMASKRDWPWPVRIFAREYRLFAALPLAVLMLGWFWLANIASDGNAEPLPYVPLINPLELGMLFALFGVCRWLQGALPYLPEGERLGWLPQAVAGASLFALFTALVFRAAHHWGGVPYQLDLLLESMLVQAGLSIVWTLIALALMIFGHLRSRREIWLVGAALIAVVVAKLFFVELGNRGGLERIVSFIGVGVLLLIVGYFAPLPPRHAESEAEKEQASV
;
A
#
# COMPACT_ATOMS: atom_id res chain seq x y z
N MET A 1 -0.14 6.96 -8.53
CA MET A 1 -0.44 7.63 -7.23
C MET A 1 -1.94 7.66 -6.88
N GLN A 2 -2.86 7.80 -7.85
CA GLN A 2 -4.33 7.93 -7.59
C GLN A 2 -4.97 6.77 -6.79
N TRP A 3 -4.61 5.53 -7.10
CA TRP A 3 -5.03 4.32 -6.38
C TRP A 3 -4.73 4.31 -4.86
N ILE A 4 -3.66 5.00 -4.42
CA ILE A 4 -3.29 5.09 -3.00
C ILE A 4 -4.30 5.96 -2.26
N PHE A 5 -4.64 7.13 -2.81
CA PHE A 5 -5.64 8.00 -2.20
C PHE A 5 -7.03 7.35 -2.22
N MET A 6 -7.37 6.59 -3.26
CA MET A 6 -8.60 5.79 -3.32
C MET A 6 -8.63 4.71 -2.22
N LEU A 7 -7.52 4.00 -1.99
CA LEU A 7 -7.40 3.00 -0.92
C LEU A 7 -7.48 3.61 0.48
N VAL A 8 -6.80 4.74 0.69
CA VAL A 8 -6.86 5.49 1.95
C VAL A 8 -8.29 6.00 2.19
N GLY A 9 -8.92 6.55 1.16
CA GLY A 9 -10.32 6.97 1.23
C GLY A 9 -11.27 5.81 1.53
N LEU A 10 -11.06 4.64 0.91
CA LEU A 10 -11.85 3.43 1.16
C LEU A 10 -11.71 2.95 2.61
N LEU A 11 -10.49 2.94 3.15
CA LEU A 11 -10.21 2.57 4.55
C LEU A 11 -10.86 3.55 5.54
N ILE A 12 -10.82 4.85 5.23
CA ILE A 12 -11.50 5.88 6.02
C ILE A 12 -13.02 5.71 5.94
N GLY A 13 -13.56 5.40 4.75
CA GLY A 13 -14.99 5.17 4.55
C GLY A 13 -15.52 3.94 5.29
N VAL A 14 -14.75 2.85 5.30
CA VAL A 14 -15.12 1.61 6.00
C VAL A 14 -15.05 1.76 7.53
N SER A 15 -14.14 2.59 8.05
CA SER A 15 -13.96 2.78 9.49
C SER A 15 -15.01 3.68 10.16
N LEU A 16 -15.86 4.38 9.38
CA LEU A 16 -16.82 5.34 9.90
C LEU A 16 -18.22 4.78 10.21
N ASP A 17 -18.70 3.70 9.57
CA ASP A 17 -20.02 3.12 9.89
C ASP A 17 -20.24 1.65 9.42
N GLU A 18 -19.18 0.86 9.20
CA GLU A 18 -19.22 -0.55 8.72
C GLU A 18 -20.11 -0.82 7.48
N SER A 19 -20.51 0.24 6.76
CA SER A 19 -21.36 0.15 5.59
C SER A 19 -20.51 0.14 4.32
N ILE A 20 -20.81 -0.81 3.43
CA ILE A 20 -20.14 -0.94 2.12
C ILE A 20 -20.34 0.34 1.28
N THR A 21 -21.46 1.03 1.49
CA THR A 21 -21.76 2.31 0.83
C THR A 21 -20.84 3.44 1.26
N ASP A 22 -20.44 3.49 2.53
CA ASP A 22 -19.54 4.53 3.04
C ASP A 22 -18.08 4.26 2.67
N GLY A 23 -17.69 2.97 2.59
CA GLY A 23 -16.41 2.56 2.01
C GLY A 23 -16.26 2.96 0.54
N LEU A 24 -17.33 2.81 -0.26
CA LEU A 24 -17.35 3.25 -1.66
C LEU A 24 -17.34 4.78 -1.79
N LEU A 25 -18.06 5.50 -0.94
CA LEU A 25 -18.03 6.97 -0.90
C LEU A 25 -16.65 7.48 -0.48
N GLY A 26 -16.01 6.86 0.51
CA GLY A 26 -14.65 7.16 0.92
C GLY A 26 -13.64 6.92 -0.21
N ALA A 27 -13.78 5.80 -0.94
CA ALA A 27 -12.94 5.51 -2.11
C ALA A 27 -13.08 6.58 -3.19
N LEU A 28 -14.31 7.01 -3.48
CA LEU A 28 -14.60 8.07 -4.46
C LEU A 28 -14.04 9.42 -4.02
N LEU A 29 -14.15 9.78 -2.73
CA LEU A 29 -13.56 10.99 -2.17
C LEU A 29 -12.03 10.96 -2.23
N GLY A 30 -11.43 9.81 -1.92
CA GLY A 30 -9.99 9.59 -2.05
C GLY A 30 -9.51 9.71 -3.50
N PHE A 31 -10.26 9.14 -4.45
CA PHE A 31 -9.98 9.31 -5.87
C PHE A 31 -10.10 10.77 -6.33
N ALA A 32 -11.15 11.48 -5.88
CA ALA A 32 -11.35 12.90 -6.17
C ALA A 32 -10.21 13.78 -5.59
N ALA A 33 -9.75 13.48 -4.37
CA ALA A 33 -8.59 14.15 -3.78
C ALA A 33 -7.30 13.88 -4.57
N GLY A 34 -7.10 12.64 -5.05
CA GLY A 34 -5.97 12.29 -5.91
C GLY A 34 -6.00 13.01 -7.26
N GLN A 35 -7.20 13.15 -7.86
CA GLN A 35 -7.43 13.95 -9.06
C GLN A 35 -7.16 15.43 -8.81
N TRP A 36 -7.65 15.99 -7.71
CA TRP A 36 -7.43 17.39 -7.33
C TRP A 36 -5.94 17.71 -7.15
N LEU A 37 -5.17 16.84 -6.49
CA LEU A 37 -3.73 17.01 -6.32
C LEU A 37 -2.99 16.97 -7.66
N GLN A 38 -3.40 16.09 -8.57
CA GLN A 38 -2.84 16.02 -9.90
C GLN A 38 -3.18 17.26 -10.73
N LEU A 39 -4.42 17.75 -10.66
CA LEU A 39 -4.83 18.99 -11.31
C LEU A 39 -4.03 20.18 -10.77
N ARG A 40 -3.81 20.25 -9.45
CA ARG A 40 -2.97 21.28 -8.84
C ARG A 40 -1.52 21.21 -9.29
N ASN A 41 -0.93 20.02 -9.38
CA ASN A 41 0.41 19.84 -9.92
C ASN A 41 0.52 20.21 -11.41
N LEU A 42 -0.53 19.94 -12.19
CA LEU A 42 -0.61 20.34 -13.58
C LEU A 42 -0.75 21.87 -13.71
N GLN A 43 -1.53 22.52 -12.84
CA GLN A 43 -1.63 23.97 -12.76
C GLN A 43 -0.28 24.60 -12.42
N LEU A 44 0.42 24.11 -11.39
CA LEU A 44 1.75 24.62 -11.02
C LEU A 44 2.76 24.51 -12.18
N ARG A 45 2.75 23.39 -12.92
CA ARG A 45 3.58 23.23 -14.12
C ARG A 45 3.17 24.17 -15.25
N ASN A 46 1.88 24.42 -15.40
CA ASN A 46 1.37 25.35 -16.41
C ASN A 46 1.75 26.79 -16.07
N ASP A 47 1.64 27.19 -14.81
CA ASP A 47 2.08 28.50 -14.32
C ASP A 47 3.59 28.69 -14.50
N GLU A 48 4.38 27.65 -14.23
CA GLU A 48 5.83 27.64 -14.49
C GLU A 48 6.14 27.76 -15.98
N LEU A 49 5.39 27.06 -16.84
CA LEU A 49 5.53 27.17 -18.30
C LEU A 49 5.12 28.54 -18.82
N GLN A 50 4.02 29.12 -18.32
CA GLN A 50 3.58 30.47 -18.66
C GLN A 50 4.61 31.50 -18.22
N SER A 51 5.18 31.39 -17.02
CA SER A 51 6.30 32.21 -16.54
C SER A 51 7.53 32.13 -17.45
N LYS A 52 7.88 30.93 -17.93
CA LYS A 52 8.99 30.74 -18.88
C LYS A 52 8.68 31.36 -20.24
N LEU A 53 7.44 31.25 -20.71
CA LEU A 53 6.97 31.83 -21.97
C LEU A 53 6.93 33.36 -21.91
N THR A 54 6.41 33.96 -20.84
CA THR A 54 6.42 35.42 -20.65
C THR A 54 7.85 35.94 -20.53
N GLY A 55 8.72 35.27 -19.77
CA GLY A 55 10.13 35.63 -19.70
C GLY A 55 10.87 35.47 -21.04
N PHE A 56 10.47 34.51 -21.88
CA PHE A 56 10.99 34.39 -23.24
C PHE A 56 10.47 35.52 -24.15
N ALA A 57 9.17 35.83 -24.09
CA ALA A 57 8.56 36.92 -24.85
C ALA A 57 9.21 38.27 -24.52
N GLU A 58 9.46 38.54 -23.24
CA GLU A 58 10.12 39.77 -22.79
C GLU A 58 11.57 39.86 -23.31
N ARG A 59 12.31 38.75 -23.30
CA ARG A 59 13.66 38.70 -23.88
C ARG A 59 13.63 38.88 -25.39
N PHE A 60 12.64 38.31 -26.06
CA PHE A 60 12.45 38.42 -27.50
C PHE A 60 12.08 39.85 -27.91
N GLU A 61 11.19 40.52 -27.17
CA GLU A 61 10.86 41.93 -27.36
C GLU A 61 12.07 42.84 -27.11
N ARG A 62 12.83 42.63 -26.04
CA ARG A 62 14.07 43.39 -25.81
C ARG A 62 15.08 43.18 -26.94
N GLY A 63 15.22 41.95 -27.43
CA GLY A 63 16.11 41.63 -28.54
C GLY A 63 15.67 42.27 -29.86
N THR A 64 14.39 42.19 -30.20
CA THR A 64 13.83 42.82 -31.41
C THR A 64 13.90 44.34 -31.34
N ASN A 65 13.62 44.94 -30.18
CA ASN A 65 13.80 46.38 -29.96
C ASN A 65 15.25 46.81 -30.10
N ALA A 66 16.22 46.06 -29.55
CA ALA A 66 17.64 46.36 -29.69
C ALA A 66 18.14 46.27 -31.15
N VAL A 67 17.63 45.29 -31.92
CA VAL A 67 17.93 45.17 -33.36
C VAL A 67 17.30 46.33 -34.12
N SER A 68 16.04 46.68 -33.84
CA SER A 68 15.36 47.82 -34.48
C SER A 68 16.09 49.14 -34.20
N ALA A 69 16.61 49.33 -32.98
CA ALA A 69 17.38 50.51 -32.60
C ALA A 69 18.74 50.58 -33.33
N ARG A 70 19.44 49.45 -33.48
CA ARG A 70 20.67 49.37 -34.28
C ARG A 70 20.41 49.62 -35.76
N LEU A 71 19.30 49.10 -36.30
CA LEU A 71 18.92 49.27 -37.69
C LEU A 71 18.55 50.74 -37.96
N ALA A 72 17.81 51.38 -37.05
CA ALA A 72 17.55 52.82 -37.09
C ALA A 72 18.83 53.67 -36.98
N GLN A 73 19.80 53.25 -36.15
CA GLN A 73 21.11 53.91 -36.09
C GLN A 73 21.92 53.76 -37.37
N LEU A 74 21.90 52.57 -37.99
CA LEU A 74 22.55 52.30 -39.28
C LEU A 74 21.89 53.05 -40.43
N GLU A 75 20.56 53.12 -40.47
CA GLU A 75 19.81 53.93 -41.42
C GLU A 75 20.09 55.43 -41.23
N ALA A 76 20.18 55.91 -39.99
CA ALA A 76 20.59 57.28 -39.70
C ALA A 76 22.05 57.56 -40.12
N GLN A 77 22.97 56.60 -39.93
CA GLN A 77 24.35 56.71 -40.38
C GLN A 77 24.46 56.70 -41.91
N LEU A 78 23.70 55.85 -42.60
CA LEU A 78 23.60 55.82 -44.06
C LEU A 78 22.96 57.08 -44.64
N ALA A 79 21.93 57.62 -44.00
CA ALA A 79 21.29 58.89 -44.39
C ALA A 79 22.21 60.10 -44.16
N SER A 80 23.14 60.01 -43.20
CA SER A 80 24.11 61.08 -42.89
C SER A 80 25.38 61.08 -43.75
N GLY A 81 25.60 60.07 -44.60
CA GLY A 81 26.67 60.07 -45.60
C GLY A 81 28.11 60.12 -45.05
N ALA A 82 28.33 59.72 -43.80
CA ALA A 82 29.65 59.79 -43.17
C ALA A 82 30.44 58.47 -43.34
N ARG A 83 31.51 58.50 -44.16
CA ARG A 83 32.57 57.47 -44.16
C ARG A 83 33.42 57.58 -42.87
N PRO A 84 33.99 56.47 -42.36
CA PRO A 84 34.76 56.50 -41.12
C PRO A 84 36.11 57.17 -41.37
N ALA A 85 36.30 58.36 -40.83
CA ALA A 85 37.61 58.97 -40.69
C ALA A 85 38.23 58.48 -39.37
N ALA A 86 39.29 57.69 -39.51
CA ALA A 86 40.24 57.43 -38.45
C ALA A 86 41.07 58.70 -38.21
N GLU A 87 41.12 59.21 -36.98
CA GLU A 87 42.26 59.98 -36.43
C GLU A 87 42.07 60.29 -34.91
N PRO A 88 43.11 60.77 -34.18
CA PRO A 88 43.58 60.13 -32.97
C PRO A 88 43.24 60.89 -31.67
N ALA A 89 43.59 60.24 -30.56
CA ALA A 89 43.39 60.64 -29.18
C ALA A 89 43.98 62.00 -28.78
N THR A 90 43.20 62.82 -28.06
CA THR A 90 43.52 63.45 -26.75
C THR A 90 42.32 64.29 -26.28
N ALA A 91 41.59 63.87 -25.24
CA ALA A 91 41.84 64.07 -23.81
C ALA A 91 41.09 65.30 -23.24
N ALA A 92 39.89 65.04 -22.71
CA ALA A 92 39.27 65.82 -21.64
C ALA A 92 38.40 64.88 -20.76
N GLN A 93 39.03 64.39 -19.69
CA GLN A 93 38.49 64.14 -18.35
C GLN A 93 37.14 63.39 -18.21
N ALA A 94 37.27 62.07 -18.05
CA ALA A 94 36.42 61.26 -17.18
C ALA A 94 37.29 60.69 -16.03
N PRO A 95 36.75 60.42 -14.82
CA PRO A 95 37.54 59.96 -13.68
C PRO A 95 38.10 58.55 -13.94
N ALA A 96 39.42 58.43 -13.81
CA ALA A 96 40.17 57.20 -13.96
C ALA A 96 40.00 56.30 -12.72
N ALA A 97 39.56 55.06 -12.95
CA ALA A 97 39.99 53.93 -12.15
C ALA A 97 41.38 53.52 -12.63
N THR A 98 42.34 53.55 -11.71
CA THR A 98 43.73 53.13 -11.91
C THR A 98 43.89 51.61 -11.87
N PRO A 99 44.96 51.07 -12.47
CA PRO A 99 45.09 49.67 -12.86
C PRO A 99 46.12 48.92 -11.99
N ASP A 100 45.78 47.72 -11.52
CA ASP A 100 46.75 46.74 -11.05
C ASP A 100 46.44 45.37 -11.68
N GLU A 101 47.47 44.86 -12.35
CA GLU A 101 47.78 43.46 -12.68
C GLU A 101 46.73 42.59 -13.37
N LEU A 102 46.98 42.38 -14.67
CA LEU A 102 46.76 41.11 -15.35
C LEU A 102 47.57 39.99 -14.65
N THR A 103 47.05 39.50 -13.53
CA THR A 103 47.30 38.14 -13.08
C THR A 103 46.15 37.28 -13.58
N PHE A 104 46.47 36.40 -14.54
CA PHE A 104 45.67 35.23 -14.86
C PHE A 104 45.55 34.38 -13.58
N SER A 105 44.52 34.62 -12.77
CA SER A 105 44.09 33.69 -11.73
C SER A 105 43.09 32.75 -12.37
N LEU A 106 43.62 31.60 -12.76
CA LEU A 106 42.92 30.43 -13.25
C LEU A 106 41.76 30.11 -12.30
N GLU A 107 40.52 30.40 -12.69
CA GLU A 107 39.42 29.50 -12.32
C GLU A 107 39.72 28.19 -13.06
N PRO A 108 39.91 27.07 -12.35
CA PRO A 108 40.27 25.84 -13.00
C PRO A 108 39.14 25.43 -13.93
N GLU A 109 39.50 25.36 -15.22
CA GLU A 109 39.05 24.32 -16.14
C GLU A 109 38.67 23.05 -15.36
N PRO A 110 37.60 22.33 -15.73
CA PRO A 110 37.50 20.94 -15.33
C PRO A 110 38.63 20.18 -16.03
N GLU A 111 39.82 20.22 -15.44
CA GLU A 111 40.98 19.47 -15.86
C GLU A 111 40.67 17.99 -15.63
N LEU A 112 40.61 17.27 -16.74
CA LEU A 112 40.68 15.83 -16.81
C LEU A 112 41.88 15.29 -16.02
N GLN A 113 41.63 14.30 -15.16
CA GLN A 113 42.59 13.28 -14.77
C GLN A 113 41.89 11.91 -14.77
N PRO A 114 42.65 10.83 -15.01
CA PRO A 114 42.74 10.10 -16.28
C PRO A 114 41.64 9.03 -16.45
N GLU A 115 41.39 8.65 -17.70
CA GLU A 115 40.71 7.39 -18.05
C GLU A 115 41.38 6.19 -17.36
N PRO A 116 40.60 5.23 -16.82
CA PRO A 116 40.92 3.83 -16.93
C PRO A 116 40.32 3.27 -18.24
N GLU A 117 41.15 2.55 -18.99
CA GLU A 117 40.83 1.83 -20.22
C GLU A 117 39.50 1.03 -20.19
N PRO A 118 38.88 0.79 -21.36
CA PRO A 118 37.61 0.12 -21.47
C PRO A 118 37.76 -1.40 -21.24
N VAL A 119 36.98 -1.94 -20.30
CA VAL A 119 36.68 -3.38 -20.25
C VAL A 119 35.17 -3.59 -20.28
N PHE A 120 34.74 -4.25 -21.36
CA PHE A 120 33.40 -4.74 -21.70
C PHE A 120 32.60 -5.31 -20.51
N VAL A 121 31.37 -4.83 -20.30
CA VAL A 121 30.22 -5.69 -19.88
C VAL A 121 28.93 -5.20 -20.58
N PRO A 122 28.12 -6.09 -21.17
CA PRO A 122 26.97 -5.72 -22.01
C PRO A 122 25.75 -5.22 -21.22
N THR A 123 24.96 -4.40 -21.91
CA THR A 123 23.56 -4.06 -21.63
C THR A 123 22.72 -5.30 -21.31
N ASP A 124 21.76 -5.19 -20.37
CA ASP A 124 20.42 -5.76 -20.59
C ASP A 124 19.33 -5.18 -19.67
N ASP A 125 18.21 -4.97 -20.31
CA ASP A 125 16.89 -4.49 -19.91
C ASP A 125 16.18 -5.51 -18.97
N PRO A 126 15.49 -5.13 -17.88
CA PRO A 126 14.65 -6.08 -17.14
C PRO A 126 13.23 -6.10 -17.72
N GLY A 127 13.07 -6.84 -18.82
CA GLY A 127 11.83 -7.53 -19.12
C GLY A 127 11.59 -8.65 -18.10
N LEU A 128 10.39 -8.66 -17.50
CA LEU A 128 9.68 -9.79 -16.87
C LEU A 128 10.42 -11.14 -16.79
N VAL A 129 10.99 -11.48 -15.63
CA VAL A 129 11.17 -12.87 -15.16
C VAL A 129 10.87 -12.94 -13.66
N PHE A 130 10.04 -13.91 -13.28
CA PHE A 130 9.72 -14.30 -11.91
C PHE A 130 10.92 -14.98 -11.23
N GLU A 131 11.35 -14.50 -10.07
CA GLU A 131 12.11 -15.28 -9.08
C GLU A 131 11.49 -15.13 -7.69
N LEU A 132 11.28 -16.26 -7.02
CA LEU A 132 10.73 -16.35 -5.66
C LEU A 132 11.67 -15.72 -4.63
N PRO A 133 11.16 -15.03 -3.59
CA PRO A 133 11.96 -14.62 -2.44
C PRO A 133 12.43 -15.85 -1.64
N ALA A 134 13.71 -15.85 -1.27
CA ALA A 134 14.38 -16.84 -0.44
C ALA A 134 14.07 -16.69 1.08
N ASP A 135 12.94 -16.08 1.44
CA ASP A 135 12.52 -15.88 2.84
C ASP A 135 11.76 -17.09 3.44
N LEU A 136 11.77 -18.24 2.75
CA LEU A 136 11.12 -19.48 3.22
C LEU A 136 12.08 -20.54 3.80
N LEU A 137 13.34 -20.21 4.11
CA LEU A 137 14.23 -21.13 4.82
C LEU A 137 14.99 -20.45 5.97
N SER A 138 14.41 -20.59 7.18
CA SER A 138 15.07 -20.69 8.51
C SER A 138 15.88 -19.49 9.01
N THR A 139 15.65 -18.84 10.17
CA THR A 139 15.02 -19.12 11.49
C THR A 139 15.00 -17.78 12.30
N PRO A 140 14.57 -17.69 13.58
CA PRO A 140 13.35 -18.10 14.28
C PRO A 140 12.61 -16.91 14.97
N PRO A 141 11.31 -16.99 15.29
CA PRO A 141 10.63 -16.01 16.14
C PRO A 141 10.75 -16.35 17.64
N THR A 142 11.03 -15.34 18.46
CA THR A 142 10.94 -15.39 19.93
C THR A 142 9.47 -15.36 20.41
N PRO A 143 9.15 -15.90 21.60
CA PRO A 143 7.81 -16.31 21.99
C PRO A 143 6.98 -15.18 22.61
N VAL A 144 5.72 -15.05 22.17
CA VAL A 144 4.68 -14.29 22.90
C VAL A 144 3.81 -15.29 23.67
N ALA A 145 3.70 -15.05 24.97
CA ALA A 145 2.97 -15.86 25.93
C ALA A 145 1.46 -15.92 25.66
N ALA A 146 0.90 -17.11 25.81
CA ALA A 146 -0.53 -17.39 25.74
C ALA A 146 -1.25 -17.02 27.03
N THR A 147 -2.41 -16.37 26.90
CA THR A 147 -3.44 -16.26 27.93
C THR A 147 -4.29 -17.53 27.92
N PRO A 148 -4.61 -18.18 29.06
CA PRO A 148 -5.49 -19.35 29.05
C PRO A 148 -6.96 -18.92 28.97
N LEU A 149 -7.67 -19.40 27.95
CA LEU A 149 -9.12 -19.34 27.85
C LEU A 149 -9.75 -20.42 28.75
N GLN A 150 -10.72 -20.00 29.59
CA GLN A 150 -11.54 -20.90 30.40
C GLN A 150 -12.49 -21.72 29.51
N VAL A 151 -12.53 -23.03 29.76
CA VAL A 151 -13.56 -23.93 29.24
C VAL A 151 -14.76 -23.87 30.20
N VAL A 152 -15.90 -23.41 29.71
CA VAL A 152 -17.20 -23.58 30.38
C VAL A 152 -17.90 -24.74 29.69
N ASP A 153 -17.93 -25.89 30.36
CA ASP A 153 -18.75 -27.04 30.01
C ASP A 153 -20.16 -26.81 30.57
N ASP A 154 -21.14 -26.53 29.71
CA ASP A 154 -22.54 -26.69 30.10
C ASP A 154 -23.43 -27.04 28.89
N TRP A 155 -23.71 -28.33 28.74
CA TRP A 155 -24.84 -28.84 27.94
C TRP A 155 -25.51 -29.97 28.71
N THR A 156 -26.33 -29.58 29.70
CA THR A 156 -27.36 -30.44 30.26
C THR A 156 -28.44 -30.72 29.20
N ARG A 157 -28.64 -31.99 28.87
CA ARG A 157 -29.69 -32.46 27.94
C ARG A 157 -31.04 -32.55 28.66
N THR A 158 -32.01 -31.72 28.27
CA THR A 158 -33.43 -32.00 28.52
C THR A 158 -34.02 -32.68 27.26
N PRO A 159 -34.68 -33.86 27.35
CA PRO A 159 -35.28 -34.50 26.18
C PRO A 159 -36.58 -33.79 25.78
N LEU A 160 -36.60 -33.19 24.59
CA LEU A 160 -37.82 -32.70 23.93
C LEU A 160 -38.44 -33.82 23.08
N GLU A 161 -39.76 -33.96 23.20
CA GLU A 161 -40.64 -34.88 22.47
C GLU A 161 -40.42 -34.84 20.93
N PRO A 162 -40.58 -35.97 20.21
CA PRO A 162 -40.32 -36.01 18.78
C PRO A 162 -41.47 -35.38 17.98
N LEU A 163 -41.19 -34.22 17.37
CA LEU A 163 -41.99 -33.65 16.28
C LEU A 163 -41.96 -34.59 15.05
N PRO A 164 -43.07 -34.70 14.28
CA PRO A 164 -43.18 -35.61 13.14
C PRO A 164 -42.15 -35.28 12.04
N PRO A 165 -41.67 -36.31 11.30
CA PRO A 165 -40.51 -36.17 10.43
C PRO A 165 -40.78 -35.19 9.27
N ARG A 166 -40.12 -34.04 9.31
CA ARG A 166 -39.90 -33.19 8.13
C ARG A 166 -39.07 -33.96 7.12
N GLN A 167 -39.60 -34.13 5.91
CA GLN A 167 -38.83 -34.63 4.79
C GLN A 167 -37.60 -33.72 4.55
N PRO A 168 -36.39 -34.28 4.39
CA PRO A 168 -35.21 -33.49 4.12
C PRO A 168 -35.34 -32.79 2.76
N PRO A 169 -34.93 -31.51 2.63
CA PRO A 169 -34.82 -30.87 1.33
C PRO A 169 -33.83 -31.67 0.46
N PRO A 170 -34.07 -31.77 -0.86
CA PRO A 170 -33.17 -32.49 -1.75
C PRO A 170 -31.75 -31.90 -1.66
N PRO A 171 -30.69 -32.73 -1.73
CA PRO A 171 -29.33 -32.25 -1.64
C PRO A 171 -29.07 -31.20 -2.72
N PRO A 172 -28.36 -30.10 -2.42
CA PRO A 172 -27.98 -29.13 -3.42
C PRO A 172 -27.13 -29.85 -4.48
N VAL A 173 -27.58 -29.80 -5.73
CA VAL A 173 -26.82 -30.32 -6.87
C VAL A 173 -25.44 -29.67 -6.82
N PRO A 174 -24.33 -30.44 -6.81
CA PRO A 174 -22.99 -29.88 -6.78
C PRO A 174 -22.85 -28.90 -7.95
N ARG A 175 -22.44 -27.66 -7.68
CA ARG A 175 -22.02 -26.74 -8.74
C ARG A 175 -20.90 -27.42 -9.52
N GLU A 176 -21.10 -27.62 -10.82
CA GLU A 176 -20.04 -28.15 -11.66
C GLU A 176 -18.82 -27.21 -11.58
N PRO A 177 -17.61 -27.74 -11.29
CA PRO A 177 -16.42 -26.90 -11.14
C PRO A 177 -16.08 -26.21 -12.46
N ASN A 178 -15.72 -24.93 -12.37
CA ASN A 178 -15.36 -24.10 -13.52
C ASN A 178 -14.12 -24.66 -14.23
N LEU A 179 -14.00 -24.39 -15.53
CA LEU A 179 -12.97 -24.98 -16.41
C LEU A 179 -11.51 -24.81 -15.92
N ILE A 180 -11.25 -23.80 -15.09
CA ILE A 180 -9.90 -23.45 -14.59
C ILE A 180 -9.51 -24.30 -13.36
N GLU A 181 -10.46 -24.61 -12.47
CA GLU A 181 -10.18 -25.32 -11.21
C GLU A 181 -9.76 -26.78 -11.43
N ARG A 182 -10.28 -27.42 -12.47
CA ARG A 182 -9.91 -28.80 -12.84
C ARG A 182 -8.46 -28.91 -13.32
N GLY A 183 -7.91 -27.84 -13.90
CA GLY A 183 -6.52 -27.83 -14.39
C GLY A 183 -5.48 -27.75 -13.27
N PHE A 184 -5.75 -26.97 -12.21
CA PHE A 184 -4.79 -26.73 -11.13
C PHE A 184 -4.61 -27.94 -10.19
N ALA A 185 -5.70 -28.65 -9.89
CA ALA A 185 -5.68 -29.80 -8.99
C ALA A 185 -4.81 -30.98 -9.50
N ALA A 186 -4.72 -31.14 -10.82
CA ALA A 186 -3.91 -32.21 -11.43
C ALA A 186 -2.40 -31.98 -11.27
N ALA A 187 -1.94 -30.72 -11.20
CA ALA A 187 -0.52 -30.39 -11.14
C ALA A 187 0.10 -30.59 -9.74
N LYS A 188 -0.66 -30.27 -8.67
CA LYS A 188 -0.18 -30.32 -7.28
C LYS A 188 0.16 -31.73 -6.79
N ASN A 189 -0.64 -32.72 -7.18
CA ASN A 189 -0.47 -34.11 -6.71
C ASN A 189 0.78 -34.80 -7.28
N TRP A 190 1.39 -34.23 -8.32
CA TRP A 190 2.58 -34.78 -8.95
C TRP A 190 3.89 -34.45 -8.19
N LEU A 191 3.96 -33.33 -7.45
CA LEU A 191 5.23 -32.79 -6.93
C LEU A 191 5.64 -33.29 -5.52
N PHE A 192 4.69 -33.61 -4.62
CA PHE A 192 4.97 -33.76 -3.18
C PHE A 192 4.76 -35.18 -2.57
N GLY A 193 4.60 -36.25 -3.36
CA GLY A 193 4.32 -37.60 -2.82
C GLY A 193 5.48 -38.61 -2.91
N GLY A 194 6.11 -39.00 -1.79
CA GLY A 194 6.86 -40.27 -1.52
C GLY A 194 8.30 -40.49 -2.08
N ASN A 195 9.32 -40.57 -1.20
CA ASN A 195 10.74 -40.96 -1.43
C ASN A 195 11.69 -39.88 -2.02
N THR A 196 11.93 -38.80 -1.24
CA THR A 196 12.65 -37.58 -1.67
C THR A 196 14.18 -37.71 -1.76
N VAL A 197 14.85 -38.42 -0.83
CA VAL A 197 16.33 -38.61 -0.86
C VAL A 197 16.76 -39.42 -2.09
N LEU A 198 15.96 -40.44 -2.47
CA LEU A 198 16.18 -41.22 -3.68
C LEU A 198 15.90 -40.42 -4.97
N ARG A 199 14.86 -39.57 -4.99
CA ARG A 199 14.51 -38.73 -6.14
C ARG A 199 15.52 -37.59 -6.38
N ILE A 200 16.07 -37.02 -5.31
CA ILE A 200 17.18 -36.05 -5.41
C ILE A 200 18.45 -36.75 -5.90
N GLY A 201 18.73 -37.98 -5.42
CA GLY A 201 19.79 -38.84 -5.98
C GLY A 201 19.61 -39.14 -7.47
N VAL A 202 18.38 -39.41 -7.95
CA VAL A 202 18.05 -39.68 -9.36
C VAL A 202 18.09 -38.43 -10.24
N VAL A 203 17.68 -37.26 -9.73
CA VAL A 203 17.77 -35.99 -10.45
C VAL A 203 19.23 -35.57 -10.64
N LEU A 204 20.08 -35.75 -9.62
CA LEU A 204 21.53 -35.52 -9.73
C LEU A 204 22.19 -36.48 -10.73
N LEU A 205 21.69 -37.72 -10.84
CA LEU A 205 22.16 -38.73 -11.79
C LEU A 205 21.63 -38.48 -13.23
N PHE A 206 20.39 -37.98 -13.38
CA PHE A 206 19.78 -37.56 -14.66
C PHE A 206 20.44 -36.31 -15.24
N LEU A 207 20.80 -35.33 -14.40
CA LEU A 207 21.63 -34.19 -14.83
C LEU A 207 23.02 -34.65 -15.29
N GLY A 208 23.64 -35.60 -14.56
CA GLY A 208 24.89 -36.24 -14.98
C GLY A 208 24.78 -36.92 -16.37
N LEU A 209 23.62 -37.48 -16.70
CA LEU A 209 23.36 -38.17 -17.99
C LEU A 209 22.96 -37.21 -19.13
N ALA A 210 22.28 -36.10 -18.82
CA ALA A 210 21.88 -35.08 -19.80
C ALA A 210 23.11 -34.32 -20.34
N PHE A 211 24.11 -34.06 -19.49
CA PHE A 211 25.41 -33.53 -19.94
C PHE A 211 26.17 -34.53 -20.82
N LEU A 212 25.90 -35.83 -20.67
CA LEU A 212 26.49 -36.89 -21.48
C LEU A 212 25.81 -37.06 -22.87
N LEU A 213 24.50 -36.77 -23.00
CA LEU A 213 23.76 -36.89 -24.26
C LEU A 213 23.97 -35.70 -25.22
N ARG A 214 24.09 -34.48 -24.69
CA ARG A 214 24.46 -33.29 -25.49
C ARG A 214 25.85 -33.45 -26.13
N TYR A 215 26.76 -34.10 -25.42
CA TYR A 215 28.08 -34.50 -25.94
C TYR A 215 27.98 -35.50 -27.11
N ALA A 216 26.87 -36.24 -27.27
CA ALA A 216 26.67 -37.22 -28.35
C ALA A 216 26.00 -36.65 -29.61
N THR A 217 25.25 -35.54 -29.53
CA THR A 217 24.48 -34.97 -30.65
C THR A 217 25.25 -34.06 -31.60
N GLU A 218 26.47 -33.65 -31.24
CA GLU A 218 27.32 -32.80 -32.09
C GLU A 218 27.93 -33.58 -33.29
N GLY A 219 27.45 -34.79 -33.61
CA GLY A 219 28.09 -35.74 -34.55
C GLY A 219 27.33 -36.31 -35.77
N MET A 220 26.08 -35.96 -36.15
CA MET A 220 25.34 -36.64 -37.28
C MET A 220 24.55 -35.72 -38.26
N VAL A 221 24.50 -36.04 -39.58
CA VAL A 221 24.02 -35.19 -40.72
C VAL A 221 22.82 -35.79 -41.52
N VAL A 222 21.63 -35.14 -41.53
CA VAL A 222 20.44 -35.50 -42.40
C VAL A 222 19.83 -34.25 -43.08
N PRO A 223 19.46 -34.24 -44.37
CA PRO A 223 18.87 -33.07 -45.06
C PRO A 223 17.48 -32.63 -44.56
N ILE A 224 17.17 -31.33 -44.64
CA ILE A 224 16.00 -30.73 -43.99
C ILE A 224 14.66 -31.02 -44.69
N GLN A 225 14.64 -31.16 -46.02
CA GLN A 225 13.44 -31.46 -46.80
C GLN A 225 12.87 -32.83 -46.42
N VAL A 226 13.75 -33.81 -46.18
CA VAL A 226 13.37 -35.17 -45.77
C VAL A 226 12.77 -35.17 -44.36
N ARG A 227 13.24 -34.29 -43.47
CA ARG A 227 12.69 -34.13 -42.12
C ARG A 227 11.24 -33.62 -42.18
N TYR A 228 10.96 -32.58 -42.98
CA TYR A 228 9.60 -32.05 -43.15
C TYR A 228 8.67 -33.00 -43.89
N ALA A 229 9.16 -33.72 -44.91
CA ALA A 229 8.41 -34.76 -45.59
C ALA A 229 8.06 -35.93 -44.64
N GLY A 230 8.99 -36.34 -43.77
CA GLY A 230 8.76 -37.38 -42.76
C GLY A 230 7.68 -36.99 -41.74
N VAL A 231 7.70 -35.74 -41.27
CA VAL A 231 6.67 -35.21 -40.37
C VAL A 231 5.31 -35.13 -41.07
N ALA A 232 5.25 -34.62 -42.31
CA ALA A 232 3.99 -34.59 -43.08
C ALA A 232 3.41 -35.98 -43.35
N ALA A 233 4.25 -36.96 -43.69
CA ALA A 233 3.84 -38.35 -43.89
C ALA A 233 3.29 -38.97 -42.60
N SER A 234 3.91 -38.69 -41.45
CA SER A 234 3.40 -39.14 -40.15
C SER A 234 2.02 -38.55 -39.83
N ALA A 235 1.75 -37.30 -40.23
CA ALA A 235 0.46 -36.65 -40.02
C ALA A 235 -0.66 -37.24 -40.89
N VAL A 236 -0.38 -37.55 -42.15
CA VAL A 236 -1.32 -38.25 -43.05
C VAL A 236 -1.59 -39.68 -42.55
N ALA A 237 -0.57 -40.36 -42.04
CA ALA A 237 -0.72 -41.68 -41.43
C ALA A 237 -1.65 -41.63 -40.19
N LEU A 238 -1.52 -40.61 -39.34
CA LEU A 238 -2.43 -40.39 -38.21
C LEU A 238 -3.87 -40.15 -38.66
N LEU A 239 -4.10 -39.42 -39.76
CA LEU A 239 -5.45 -39.21 -40.32
C LEU A 239 -6.06 -40.49 -40.87
N ALA A 240 -5.30 -41.28 -41.63
CA ALA A 240 -5.75 -42.56 -42.16
C ALA A 240 -6.04 -43.58 -41.05
N LEU A 241 -5.18 -43.64 -40.03
CA LEU A 241 -5.36 -44.48 -38.85
C LEU A 241 -6.61 -44.05 -38.06
N GLY A 242 -6.80 -42.74 -37.88
CA GLY A 242 -8.02 -42.19 -37.28
C GLY A 242 -9.28 -42.50 -38.08
N TRP A 243 -9.24 -42.43 -39.41
CA TRP A 243 -10.37 -42.82 -40.28
C TRP A 243 -10.71 -44.30 -40.15
N TRP A 244 -9.71 -45.18 -40.04
CA TRP A 244 -9.92 -46.62 -39.84
C TRP A 244 -10.49 -46.93 -38.45
N LEU A 245 -9.99 -46.28 -37.40
CA LEU A 245 -10.43 -46.49 -36.00
C LEU A 245 -11.81 -45.90 -35.69
N ARG A 246 -12.39 -45.07 -36.59
CA ARG A 246 -13.67 -44.37 -36.33
C ARG A 246 -14.85 -45.28 -35.98
N ARG A 247 -14.84 -46.53 -36.46
CA ARG A 247 -15.88 -47.53 -36.16
C ARG A 247 -15.64 -48.31 -34.86
N LYS A 248 -14.41 -48.31 -34.33
CA LYS A 248 -14.01 -49.09 -33.15
C LYS A 248 -13.93 -48.24 -31.87
N ASN A 249 -13.32 -47.05 -31.94
CA ASN A 249 -13.21 -46.15 -30.80
C ASN A 249 -13.32 -44.69 -31.26
N PRO A 250 -14.53 -44.09 -31.21
CA PRO A 250 -14.79 -42.78 -31.83
C PRO A 250 -14.02 -41.64 -31.15
N ASN A 251 -13.82 -41.67 -29.83
CA ASN A 251 -13.12 -40.59 -29.12
C ASN A 251 -11.61 -40.59 -29.41
N TYR A 252 -10.99 -41.77 -29.41
CA TYR A 252 -9.57 -41.91 -29.74
C TYR A 252 -9.31 -41.59 -31.23
N ALA A 253 -10.22 -41.99 -32.13
CA ALA A 253 -10.16 -41.64 -33.55
C ALA A 253 -10.23 -40.13 -33.80
N LEU A 254 -11.08 -39.40 -33.07
CA LEU A 254 -11.19 -37.94 -33.15
C LEU A 254 -9.93 -37.23 -32.64
N MET A 255 -9.29 -37.72 -31.57
CA MET A 255 -8.01 -37.19 -31.08
C MET A 255 -6.89 -37.38 -32.12
N LEU A 256 -6.83 -38.56 -32.73
CA LEU A 256 -5.82 -38.86 -33.75
C LEU A 256 -5.99 -38.03 -35.03
N GLN A 257 -7.24 -37.85 -35.48
CA GLN A 257 -7.56 -37.00 -36.63
C GLN A 257 -7.29 -35.52 -36.32
N GLY A 258 -7.63 -35.05 -35.12
CA GLY A 258 -7.33 -33.68 -34.67
C GLY A 258 -5.83 -33.39 -34.63
N THR A 259 -5.04 -34.30 -34.06
CA THR A 259 -3.57 -34.21 -34.04
C THR A 259 -2.98 -34.25 -35.46
N GLY A 260 -3.49 -35.11 -36.34
CA GLY A 260 -3.06 -35.16 -37.74
C GLY A 260 -3.33 -33.84 -38.49
N ILE A 261 -4.50 -33.23 -38.31
CA ILE A 261 -4.84 -31.92 -38.90
C ILE A 261 -3.92 -30.82 -38.34
N ALA A 262 -3.69 -30.80 -37.02
CA ALA A 262 -2.84 -29.79 -36.38
C ALA A 262 -1.37 -29.89 -36.83
N VAL A 263 -0.83 -31.11 -36.93
CA VAL A 263 0.54 -31.34 -37.42
C VAL A 263 0.66 -30.92 -38.89
N LEU A 264 -0.36 -31.17 -39.73
CA LEU A 264 -0.35 -30.67 -41.12
C LEU A 264 -0.34 -29.14 -41.19
N TYR A 265 -1.16 -28.45 -40.39
CA TYR A 265 -1.14 -26.98 -40.31
C TYR A 265 0.23 -26.44 -39.89
N LEU A 266 0.81 -26.98 -38.82
CA LEU A 266 2.12 -26.55 -38.30
C LEU A 266 3.25 -26.86 -39.27
N THR A 267 3.18 -28.01 -39.94
CA THR A 267 4.20 -28.42 -40.92
C THR A 267 4.15 -27.54 -42.16
N THR A 268 2.97 -27.22 -42.69
CA THR A 268 2.82 -26.27 -43.81
C THR A 268 3.29 -24.87 -43.41
N PHE A 269 2.98 -24.42 -42.19
CA PHE A 269 3.46 -23.13 -41.68
C PHE A 269 4.98 -23.09 -41.49
N ALA A 270 5.57 -24.09 -40.84
CA ALA A 270 7.02 -24.18 -40.63
C ALA A 270 7.80 -24.29 -41.94
N ALA A 271 7.26 -25.05 -42.91
CA ALA A 271 7.84 -25.16 -44.24
C ALA A 271 7.80 -23.82 -45.01
N PHE A 272 6.75 -23.02 -44.86
CA PHE A 272 6.67 -21.68 -45.45
C PHE A 272 7.55 -20.65 -44.73
N ARG A 273 7.46 -20.56 -43.40
CA ARG A 273 7.98 -19.44 -42.61
C ARG A 273 9.39 -19.65 -42.05
N LEU A 274 9.74 -20.88 -41.65
CA LEU A 274 11.01 -21.16 -40.96
C LEU A 274 12.12 -21.64 -41.91
N HIS A 275 11.76 -22.37 -42.97
CA HIS A 275 12.74 -22.96 -43.90
C HIS A 275 12.44 -22.70 -45.39
N PRO A 276 11.89 -21.53 -45.75
CA PRO A 276 11.23 -21.16 -47.02
C PRO A 276 11.17 -22.23 -48.13
N LEU A 277 10.51 -23.36 -47.86
CA LEU A 277 10.37 -24.50 -48.78
C LEU A 277 9.13 -24.35 -49.69
N LEU A 278 8.17 -23.51 -49.33
CA LEU A 278 6.86 -23.36 -50.00
C LEU A 278 6.59 -21.90 -50.39
N ASP A 279 6.02 -21.67 -51.58
CA ASP A 279 5.52 -20.37 -52.03
C ASP A 279 4.23 -19.96 -51.27
N PRO A 280 4.00 -18.67 -50.95
CA PRO A 280 2.78 -18.20 -50.29
C PRO A 280 1.46 -18.67 -50.92
N LYS A 281 1.36 -18.72 -52.25
CA LYS A 281 0.15 -19.17 -52.95
C LYS A 281 -0.07 -20.68 -52.76
N LEU A 282 1.01 -21.46 -52.74
CA LEU A 282 0.97 -22.90 -52.48
C LEU A 282 0.69 -23.22 -51.01
N ALA A 283 1.24 -22.45 -50.08
CA ALA A 283 0.94 -22.57 -48.66
C ALA A 283 -0.54 -22.27 -48.38
N LEU A 284 -1.07 -21.16 -48.91
CA LEU A 284 -2.48 -20.80 -48.75
C LEU A 284 -3.41 -21.84 -49.39
N SER A 285 -3.11 -22.33 -50.59
CA SER A 285 -3.95 -23.35 -51.25
C SER A 285 -3.96 -24.67 -50.46
N LEU A 286 -2.82 -25.11 -49.93
CA LEU A 286 -2.73 -26.29 -49.07
C LEU A 286 -3.55 -26.13 -47.79
N LEU A 287 -3.47 -24.96 -47.12
CA LEU A 287 -4.27 -24.69 -45.92
C LEU A 287 -5.77 -24.67 -46.22
N VAL A 288 -6.19 -24.14 -47.37
CA VAL A 288 -7.60 -24.18 -47.81
C VAL A 288 -8.06 -25.61 -48.05
N VAL A 289 -7.26 -26.43 -48.72
CA VAL A 289 -7.56 -27.86 -48.95
C VAL A 289 -7.68 -28.59 -47.61
N VAL A 290 -6.74 -28.38 -46.67
CA VAL A 290 -6.81 -28.98 -45.33
C VAL A 290 -8.07 -28.52 -44.59
N THR A 291 -8.46 -27.25 -44.70
CA THR A 291 -9.69 -26.70 -44.09
C THR A 291 -10.96 -27.36 -44.64
N ILE A 292 -11.08 -27.47 -45.97
CA ILE A 292 -12.24 -28.08 -46.64
C ILE A 292 -12.32 -29.57 -46.29
N CYS A 293 -11.21 -30.30 -46.36
CA CYS A 293 -11.16 -31.71 -45.98
C CYS A 293 -11.54 -31.92 -44.50
N SER A 294 -11.08 -31.05 -43.61
CA SER A 294 -11.44 -31.09 -42.19
C SER A 294 -12.92 -30.79 -41.95
N ALA A 295 -13.50 -29.83 -42.68
CA ALA A 295 -14.94 -29.53 -42.61
C ALA A 295 -15.80 -30.69 -43.13
N ILE A 296 -15.41 -31.35 -44.22
CA ILE A 296 -16.08 -32.55 -44.74
C ILE A 296 -16.00 -33.70 -43.72
N LEU A 297 -14.83 -33.94 -43.13
CA LEU A 297 -14.65 -34.93 -42.06
C LEU A 297 -15.52 -34.64 -40.83
N ALA A 298 -15.67 -33.37 -40.46
CA ALA A 298 -16.48 -32.95 -39.33
C ALA A 298 -17.99 -33.14 -39.58
N VAL A 299 -18.48 -32.80 -40.78
CA VAL A 299 -19.89 -32.98 -41.17
C VAL A 299 -20.24 -34.46 -41.30
N THR A 300 -19.38 -35.25 -41.95
CA THR A 300 -19.60 -36.70 -42.16
C THR A 300 -19.56 -37.50 -40.86
N GLN A 301 -18.76 -37.10 -39.88
CA GLN A 301 -18.65 -37.76 -38.56
C GLN A 301 -19.50 -37.10 -37.47
N ASN A 302 -20.30 -36.07 -37.79
CA ASN A 302 -21.10 -35.29 -36.85
C ASN A 302 -20.28 -34.80 -35.62
N ALA A 303 -19.04 -34.37 -35.86
CA ALA A 303 -18.05 -34.05 -34.82
C ALA A 303 -17.82 -32.53 -34.70
N MET A 304 -18.49 -31.90 -33.73
CA MET A 304 -18.41 -30.45 -33.50
C MET A 304 -16.98 -29.94 -33.24
N ALA A 305 -16.17 -30.71 -32.51
CA ALA A 305 -14.79 -30.33 -32.19
C ALA A 305 -13.91 -30.20 -33.46
N LEU A 306 -14.07 -31.10 -34.44
CA LEU A 306 -13.36 -31.01 -35.71
C LEU A 306 -13.85 -29.83 -36.56
N ALA A 307 -15.14 -29.52 -36.54
CA ALA A 307 -15.70 -28.35 -37.24
C ALA A 307 -15.17 -27.03 -36.65
N ALA A 308 -15.04 -26.96 -35.32
CA ALA A 308 -14.48 -25.79 -34.63
C ALA A 308 -12.99 -25.60 -34.97
N VAL A 309 -12.20 -26.69 -34.97
CA VAL A 309 -10.78 -26.66 -35.36
C VAL A 309 -10.63 -26.26 -36.83
N ALA A 310 -11.47 -26.77 -37.72
CA ALA A 310 -11.47 -26.39 -39.14
C ALA A 310 -11.82 -24.90 -39.33
N ALA A 311 -12.84 -24.39 -38.63
CA ALA A 311 -13.23 -22.98 -38.71
C ALA A 311 -12.13 -22.06 -38.17
N LEU A 312 -11.54 -22.38 -37.00
CA LEU A 312 -10.42 -21.62 -36.42
C LEU A 312 -9.19 -21.63 -37.35
N GLY A 313 -8.83 -22.79 -37.90
CA GLY A 313 -7.76 -22.92 -38.88
C GLY A 313 -8.04 -22.15 -40.17
N GLY A 314 -9.30 -22.11 -40.62
CA GLY A 314 -9.74 -21.36 -41.80
C GLY A 314 -9.62 -19.85 -41.63
N PHE A 315 -10.03 -19.30 -40.48
CA PHE A 315 -9.84 -17.87 -40.20
C PHE A 315 -8.36 -17.51 -39.92
N ALA A 316 -7.56 -18.45 -39.42
CA ALA A 316 -6.13 -18.25 -39.19
C ALA A 316 -5.28 -18.29 -40.48
N ALA A 317 -5.70 -19.05 -41.50
CA ALA A 317 -4.88 -19.31 -42.69
C ALA A 317 -4.41 -18.04 -43.42
N PRO A 318 -5.28 -17.06 -43.75
CA PRO A 318 -4.83 -15.82 -44.41
C PRO A 318 -3.90 -14.96 -43.55
N ILE A 319 -4.04 -15.02 -42.22
CA ILE A 319 -3.18 -14.30 -41.28
C ILE A 319 -1.78 -14.94 -41.27
N LEU A 320 -1.74 -16.27 -41.19
CA LEU A 320 -0.49 -17.05 -41.15
C LEU A 320 0.31 -16.98 -42.46
N THR A 321 -0.37 -16.84 -43.60
CA THR A 321 0.26 -16.74 -44.93
C THR A 321 0.31 -15.31 -45.47
N SER A 322 0.08 -14.30 -44.63
CA SER A 322 0.03 -12.90 -45.07
C SER A 322 1.36 -12.44 -45.65
N THR A 323 1.30 -11.84 -46.84
CA THR A 323 2.45 -11.23 -47.54
C THR A 323 2.60 -9.75 -47.26
N GLY A 324 1.71 -9.14 -46.47
CA GLY A 324 1.71 -7.70 -46.18
C GLY A 324 1.17 -6.80 -47.30
N SER A 325 0.56 -7.36 -48.35
CA SER A 325 0.10 -6.63 -49.56
C SER A 325 -1.07 -5.66 -49.37
N GLY A 326 -1.71 -5.64 -48.19
CA GLY A 326 -2.81 -4.70 -47.87
C GLY A 326 -4.12 -4.92 -48.63
N ASN A 327 -4.25 -5.95 -49.47
CA ASN A 327 -5.46 -6.18 -50.28
C ASN A 327 -6.63 -6.74 -49.45
N HIS A 328 -7.43 -5.84 -48.88
CA HIS A 328 -8.62 -6.19 -48.07
C HIS A 328 -9.73 -6.85 -48.88
N VAL A 329 -9.86 -6.52 -50.17
CA VAL A 329 -10.86 -7.13 -51.06
C VAL A 329 -10.63 -8.64 -51.17
N ALA A 330 -9.38 -9.08 -51.30
CA ALA A 330 -9.04 -10.50 -51.33
C ALA A 330 -9.33 -11.19 -49.98
N LEU A 331 -8.97 -10.55 -48.87
CA LEU A 331 -9.21 -11.06 -47.51
C LEU A 331 -10.71 -11.20 -47.20
N PHE A 332 -11.51 -10.17 -47.49
CA PHE A 332 -12.94 -10.18 -47.24
C PHE A 332 -13.69 -11.09 -48.22
N SER A 333 -13.25 -11.20 -49.47
CA SER A 333 -13.80 -12.20 -50.40
C SER A 333 -13.54 -13.63 -49.92
N TYR A 334 -12.36 -13.91 -49.36
CA TYR A 334 -12.07 -15.19 -48.71
C TYR A 334 -12.97 -15.45 -47.50
N PHE A 335 -13.24 -14.43 -46.67
CA PHE A 335 -14.19 -14.56 -45.58
C PHE A 335 -15.63 -14.75 -46.05
N ILE A 336 -16.06 -14.16 -47.17
CA ILE A 336 -17.37 -14.50 -47.76
C ILE A 336 -17.43 -15.99 -48.09
N LEU A 337 -16.38 -16.54 -48.70
CA LEU A 337 -16.33 -17.98 -49.03
C LEU A 337 -16.41 -18.85 -47.78
N LEU A 338 -15.61 -18.54 -46.75
CA LEU A 338 -15.59 -19.28 -45.49
C LEU A 338 -16.94 -19.18 -44.75
N ASN A 339 -17.51 -17.97 -44.67
CA ASN A 339 -18.81 -17.73 -44.07
C ASN A 339 -19.96 -18.36 -44.87
N SER A 340 -19.83 -18.49 -46.20
CA SER A 340 -20.80 -19.22 -47.02
C SER A 340 -20.81 -20.70 -46.66
N GLY A 341 -19.63 -21.27 -46.34
CA GLY A 341 -19.51 -22.61 -45.78
C GLY A 341 -20.20 -22.75 -44.41
N ILE A 342 -19.99 -21.78 -43.51
CA ILE A 342 -20.68 -21.76 -42.19
C ILE A 342 -22.20 -21.60 -42.36
N LEU A 343 -22.65 -20.72 -43.25
CA LEU A 343 -24.06 -20.51 -43.59
C LEU A 343 -24.69 -21.78 -44.21
N ALA A 344 -23.97 -22.48 -45.10
CA ALA A 344 -24.42 -23.75 -45.65
C ALA A 344 -24.54 -24.83 -44.57
N ILE A 345 -23.57 -24.92 -43.65
CA ILE A 345 -23.66 -25.83 -42.50
C ILE A 345 -24.84 -25.43 -41.59
N ALA A 346 -25.06 -24.13 -41.35
CA ALA A 346 -26.17 -23.63 -40.55
C ALA A 346 -27.55 -23.96 -41.14
N TRP A 347 -27.63 -24.13 -42.47
CA TRP A 347 -28.83 -24.65 -43.14
C TRP A 347 -29.15 -26.09 -42.71
N PHE A 348 -28.11 -26.92 -42.50
CA PHE A 348 -28.22 -28.34 -42.21
C PHE A 348 -27.93 -28.76 -40.76
N LYS A 349 -27.36 -27.91 -39.90
CA LYS A 349 -27.07 -28.18 -38.47
C LYS A 349 -27.10 -26.89 -37.63
N ALA A 350 -27.73 -26.93 -36.45
CA ALA A 350 -27.80 -25.80 -35.51
C ALA A 350 -26.62 -25.78 -34.51
N TRP A 351 -25.37 -25.76 -34.99
CA TRP A 351 -24.18 -25.75 -34.12
C TRP A 351 -23.80 -24.33 -33.68
N ARG A 352 -24.25 -23.95 -32.48
CA ARG A 352 -24.00 -22.61 -31.91
C ARG A 352 -22.52 -22.21 -31.82
N PRO A 353 -21.58 -23.05 -31.31
CA PRO A 353 -20.18 -22.65 -31.22
C PRO A 353 -19.52 -22.37 -32.57
N LEU A 354 -19.94 -23.07 -33.63
CA LEU A 354 -19.42 -22.86 -34.98
C LEU A 354 -19.82 -21.49 -35.53
N ASN A 355 -21.09 -21.12 -35.38
CA ASN A 355 -21.60 -19.81 -35.81
C ASN A 355 -20.88 -18.68 -35.04
N LEU A 356 -20.63 -18.86 -33.73
CA LEU A 356 -19.92 -17.88 -32.92
C LEU A 356 -18.46 -17.70 -33.34
N ILE A 357 -17.74 -18.79 -33.63
CA ILE A 357 -16.37 -18.73 -34.17
C ILE A 357 -16.35 -17.94 -35.48
N GLY A 358 -17.34 -18.18 -36.36
CA GLY A 358 -17.52 -17.41 -37.58
C GLY A 358 -17.72 -15.92 -37.32
N PHE A 359 -18.66 -15.58 -36.43
CA PHE A 359 -19.03 -14.20 -36.13
C PHE A 359 -17.83 -13.42 -35.58
N VAL A 360 -17.14 -14.01 -34.60
CA VAL A 360 -15.96 -13.42 -33.96
C VAL A 360 -14.80 -13.32 -34.95
N GLY A 361 -14.56 -14.36 -35.76
CA GLY A 361 -13.53 -14.34 -36.80
C GLY A 361 -13.77 -13.21 -37.81
N THR A 362 -14.99 -13.11 -38.33
CA THR A 362 -15.33 -12.15 -39.39
C THR A 362 -15.33 -10.71 -38.89
N PHE A 363 -16.11 -10.40 -37.85
CA PHE A 363 -16.23 -9.05 -37.33
C PHE A 363 -15.01 -8.64 -36.50
N GLY A 364 -14.36 -9.56 -35.79
CA GLY A 364 -13.16 -9.27 -35.01
C GLY A 364 -11.96 -8.93 -35.90
N ILE A 365 -11.73 -9.71 -36.96
CA ILE A 365 -10.67 -9.40 -37.93
C ILE A 365 -11.03 -8.17 -38.76
N GLY A 366 -12.30 -8.01 -39.16
CA GLY A 366 -12.79 -6.81 -39.85
C GLY A 366 -12.62 -5.53 -39.03
N PHE A 367 -12.93 -5.57 -37.74
CA PHE A 367 -12.72 -4.46 -36.80
C PHE A 367 -11.22 -4.16 -36.60
N ALA A 368 -10.40 -5.19 -36.43
CA ALA A 368 -8.95 -5.02 -36.28
C ALA A 368 -8.30 -4.41 -37.53
N TRP A 369 -8.78 -4.77 -38.72
CA TRP A 369 -8.39 -4.13 -39.98
C TRP A 369 -8.89 -2.69 -40.06
N GLY A 370 -10.17 -2.44 -39.72
CA GLY A 370 -10.78 -1.11 -39.74
C GLY A 370 -10.04 -0.10 -38.86
N MET A 371 -9.61 -0.49 -37.66
CA MET A 371 -8.83 0.38 -36.79
C MET A 371 -7.42 0.69 -37.30
N ARG A 372 -6.82 -0.21 -38.08
CA ARG A 372 -5.40 -0.12 -38.48
C ARG A 372 -5.18 0.40 -39.89
N SER A 373 -6.14 0.21 -40.80
CA SER A 373 -5.89 0.31 -42.24
C SER A 373 -7.02 0.97 -43.05
N TYR A 374 -8.12 1.39 -42.42
CA TYR A 374 -9.22 2.04 -43.14
C TYR A 374 -8.95 3.53 -43.39
N THR A 375 -9.29 4.00 -44.60
CA THR A 375 -9.37 5.41 -44.97
C THR A 375 -10.73 5.70 -45.62
N PRO A 376 -11.26 6.94 -45.55
CA PRO A 376 -12.55 7.30 -46.14
C PRO A 376 -12.67 6.95 -47.64
N GLU A 377 -11.54 6.95 -48.37
CA GLU A 377 -11.46 6.57 -49.80
C GLU A 377 -11.84 5.10 -50.05
N LEU A 378 -11.62 4.21 -49.08
CA LEU A 378 -11.92 2.79 -49.19
C LEU A 378 -13.39 2.47 -48.88
N LEU A 379 -14.23 3.46 -48.55
CA LEU A 379 -15.64 3.29 -48.16
C LEU A 379 -16.40 2.44 -49.18
N TRP A 380 -16.37 2.81 -50.46
CA TRP A 380 -17.10 2.10 -51.52
C TRP A 380 -16.62 0.67 -51.76
N SER A 381 -15.36 0.39 -51.45
CA SER A 381 -14.81 -0.97 -51.53
C SER A 381 -15.09 -1.82 -50.29
N THR A 382 -15.45 -1.21 -49.16
CA THR A 382 -15.60 -1.88 -47.84
C THR A 382 -17.06 -2.04 -47.44
N GLU A 383 -17.89 -1.04 -47.71
CA GLU A 383 -19.31 -1.00 -47.35
C GLU A 383 -20.10 -2.21 -47.89
N PRO A 384 -19.93 -2.65 -49.15
CA PRO A 384 -20.62 -3.84 -49.65
C PRO A 384 -20.30 -5.10 -48.83
N PHE A 385 -19.05 -5.27 -48.38
CA PHE A 385 -18.65 -6.40 -47.53
C PHE A 385 -19.30 -6.33 -46.16
N LEU A 386 -19.34 -5.15 -45.53
CA LEU A 386 -20.00 -4.98 -44.23
C LEU A 386 -21.50 -5.31 -44.32
N VAL A 387 -22.18 -4.84 -45.36
CA VAL A 387 -23.59 -5.16 -45.62
C VAL A 387 -23.79 -6.66 -45.84
N VAL A 388 -22.95 -7.31 -46.65
CA VAL A 388 -23.03 -8.76 -46.89
C VAL A 388 -22.80 -9.54 -45.61
N PHE A 389 -21.77 -9.24 -44.83
CA PHE A 389 -21.50 -9.91 -43.56
C PHE A 389 -22.64 -9.72 -42.57
N PHE A 390 -23.16 -8.49 -42.44
CA PHE A 390 -24.32 -8.19 -41.61
C PHE A 390 -25.53 -9.03 -42.02
N LEU A 391 -25.88 -9.07 -43.31
CA LEU A 391 -27.01 -9.86 -43.81
C LEU A 391 -26.80 -11.37 -43.64
N MET A 392 -25.58 -11.88 -43.86
CA MET A 392 -25.27 -13.30 -43.64
C MET A 392 -25.47 -13.69 -42.18
N TYR A 393 -25.03 -12.89 -41.22
CA TYR A 393 -25.17 -13.21 -39.79
C TYR A 393 -26.61 -13.01 -39.28
N VAL A 394 -27.35 -12.03 -39.80
CA VAL A 394 -28.80 -11.93 -39.57
C VAL A 394 -29.52 -13.17 -40.13
N ALA A 395 -29.14 -13.64 -41.33
CA ALA A 395 -29.68 -14.86 -41.93
C ALA A 395 -29.33 -16.12 -41.13
N ILE A 396 -28.08 -16.27 -40.65
CA ILE A 396 -27.66 -17.38 -39.78
C ILE A 396 -28.49 -17.39 -38.49
N GLY A 397 -28.69 -16.24 -37.85
CA GLY A 397 -29.53 -16.11 -36.65
C GLY A 397 -30.99 -16.50 -36.91
N LEU A 398 -31.56 -16.08 -38.04
CA LEU A 398 -32.93 -16.43 -38.44
C LEU A 398 -33.07 -17.91 -38.84
N LEU A 399 -32.06 -18.51 -39.48
CA LEU A 399 -32.04 -19.94 -39.84
C LEU A 399 -31.90 -20.83 -38.61
N PHE A 400 -31.05 -20.42 -37.66
CA PHE A 400 -30.92 -21.08 -36.36
C PHE A 400 -32.26 -21.08 -35.62
N ALA A 401 -32.92 -19.92 -35.52
CA ALA A 401 -34.24 -19.79 -34.93
C ALA A 401 -35.27 -20.67 -35.66
N ARG A 402 -35.37 -20.56 -37.00
CA ARG A 402 -36.29 -21.36 -37.81
C ARG A 402 -36.14 -22.86 -37.58
N ARG A 403 -34.91 -23.35 -37.42
CA ARG A 403 -34.63 -24.76 -37.23
C ARG A 403 -35.03 -25.24 -35.84
N LYS A 404 -34.62 -24.53 -34.80
CA LYS A 404 -35.02 -24.84 -33.42
C LYS A 404 -36.54 -24.75 -33.24
N LEU A 405 -37.21 -23.79 -33.88
CA LEU A 405 -38.68 -23.69 -33.91
C LEU A 405 -39.38 -24.83 -34.67
N ARG A 406 -38.69 -25.52 -35.60
CA ARG A 406 -39.22 -26.71 -36.28
C ARG A 406 -39.04 -28.00 -35.48
N GLU A 407 -38.03 -28.05 -34.61
CA GLU A 407 -37.76 -29.18 -33.71
C GLU A 407 -38.71 -29.16 -32.48
N LEU A 408 -39.32 -28.01 -32.17
CA LEU A 408 -40.30 -27.81 -31.10
C LEU A 408 -41.73 -27.98 -31.67
N SER A 409 -42.27 -29.20 -31.61
CA SER A 409 -43.57 -29.57 -32.22
C SER A 409 -44.81 -29.14 -31.42
N ASP A 410 -44.69 -28.85 -30.12
CA ASP A 410 -45.83 -28.65 -29.21
C ASP A 410 -46.05 -27.17 -28.85
N GLY A 411 -47.18 -26.60 -29.28
CA GLY A 411 -47.64 -25.25 -28.88
C GLY A 411 -48.37 -25.25 -27.53
N PRO A 412 -48.58 -24.09 -26.89
CA PRO A 412 -49.41 -24.01 -25.70
C PRO A 412 -50.89 -24.26 -26.02
N ASP A 413 -51.62 -24.87 -25.08
CA ASP A 413 -53.06 -25.20 -25.23
C ASP A 413 -53.99 -23.97 -25.27
N ASP A 414 -53.48 -22.76 -24.99
CA ASP A 414 -54.22 -21.48 -24.95
C ASP A 414 -53.55 -20.42 -25.85
N ASP A 415 -54.35 -19.80 -26.73
CA ASP A 415 -53.95 -18.78 -27.72
C ASP A 415 -53.81 -17.35 -27.13
N SER A 416 -53.96 -17.18 -25.81
CA SER A 416 -53.82 -15.86 -25.16
C SER A 416 -52.39 -15.29 -25.27
N ARG A 417 -52.27 -13.96 -25.48
CA ARG A 417 -50.97 -13.27 -25.69
C ARG A 417 -49.98 -13.52 -24.54
N ASP A 418 -50.46 -13.53 -23.30
CA ASP A 418 -49.63 -13.76 -22.12
C ASP A 418 -49.24 -15.23 -21.93
N ALA A 419 -50.06 -16.19 -22.40
CA ALA A 419 -49.70 -17.61 -22.43
C ALA A 419 -48.62 -17.88 -23.48
N LEU A 420 -48.76 -17.30 -24.68
CA LEU A 420 -47.78 -17.39 -25.77
C LEU A 420 -46.43 -16.77 -25.39
N LEU A 421 -46.41 -15.61 -24.71
CA LEU A 421 -45.17 -15.00 -24.19
C LEU A 421 -44.46 -15.88 -23.14
N ARG A 422 -45.22 -16.49 -22.24
CA ARG A 422 -44.67 -17.38 -21.20
C ARG A 422 -44.14 -18.68 -21.79
N TRP A 423 -44.85 -19.27 -22.75
CA TRP A 423 -44.40 -20.43 -23.50
C TRP A 423 -43.11 -20.13 -24.27
N SER A 424 -43.06 -19.00 -25.01
CA SER A 424 -41.88 -18.62 -25.79
C SER A 424 -40.65 -18.31 -24.92
N ARG A 425 -40.85 -17.77 -23.71
CA ARG A 425 -39.76 -17.52 -22.75
C ARG A 425 -39.20 -18.81 -22.13
N ARG A 426 -40.06 -19.81 -21.89
CA ARG A 426 -39.64 -21.12 -21.33
C ARG A 426 -38.81 -21.94 -22.33
N GLN A 427 -39.13 -21.84 -23.62
CA GLN A 427 -38.45 -22.57 -24.70
C GLN A 427 -37.25 -21.82 -25.31
N GLY A 428 -36.73 -20.77 -24.64
CA GLY A 428 -35.83 -19.73 -25.17
C GLY A 428 -34.53 -20.15 -25.87
N ASP A 429 -34.27 -21.45 -25.99
CA ASP A 429 -33.17 -22.09 -26.69
C ASP A 429 -33.16 -21.87 -28.23
N TYR A 430 -34.23 -21.32 -28.79
CA TYR A 430 -34.33 -20.96 -30.21
C TYR A 430 -33.87 -19.53 -30.53
N VAL A 431 -33.78 -18.64 -29.54
CA VAL A 431 -33.28 -17.27 -29.71
C VAL A 431 -31.85 -17.21 -29.19
N ASP A 432 -30.87 -17.30 -30.09
CA ASP A 432 -29.48 -17.04 -29.70
C ASP A 432 -29.27 -15.53 -29.56
N GLY A 433 -29.29 -15.04 -28.32
CA GLY A 433 -29.13 -13.62 -27.99
C GLY A 433 -27.87 -13.00 -28.59
N THR A 434 -26.77 -13.76 -28.67
CA THR A 434 -25.52 -13.27 -29.26
C THR A 434 -25.65 -13.02 -30.77
N MET A 435 -26.39 -13.87 -31.47
CA MET A 435 -26.61 -13.75 -32.92
C MET A 435 -27.74 -12.76 -33.28
N LEU A 436 -28.66 -12.48 -32.36
CA LEU A 436 -29.75 -11.53 -32.59
C LEU A 436 -29.35 -10.08 -32.28
N PHE A 437 -28.60 -9.86 -31.19
CA PHE A 437 -28.15 -8.53 -30.77
C PHE A 437 -26.73 -8.18 -31.24
N GLY A 438 -25.88 -9.18 -31.52
CA GLY A 438 -24.50 -8.96 -31.97
C GLY A 438 -24.41 -8.26 -33.33
N PRO A 439 -25.05 -8.76 -34.40
CA PRO A 439 -25.02 -8.12 -35.72
C PRO A 439 -25.49 -6.66 -35.75
N PRO A 440 -26.63 -6.24 -35.14
CA PRO A 440 -27.03 -4.83 -35.17
C PRO A 440 -26.08 -3.93 -34.37
N LEU A 441 -25.56 -4.39 -33.24
CA LEU A 441 -24.68 -3.59 -32.41
C LEU A 441 -23.31 -3.40 -33.07
N VAL A 442 -22.68 -4.50 -33.49
CA VAL A 442 -21.35 -4.47 -34.11
C VAL A 442 -21.42 -3.89 -35.52
N GLY A 443 -22.47 -4.24 -36.28
CA GLY A 443 -22.71 -3.71 -37.63
C GLY A 443 -22.96 -2.20 -37.62
N PHE A 444 -23.82 -1.68 -36.73
CA PHE A 444 -24.03 -0.24 -36.60
C PHE A 444 -22.79 0.48 -36.08
N GLY A 445 -22.06 -0.10 -35.11
CA GLY A 445 -20.83 0.49 -34.60
C GLY A 445 -19.77 0.65 -35.69
N LEU A 446 -19.60 -0.36 -36.54
CA LEU A 446 -18.72 -0.30 -37.71
C LEU A 446 -19.25 0.70 -38.76
N GLN A 447 -20.56 0.73 -39.02
CA GLN A 447 -21.16 1.69 -39.95
C GLN A 447 -20.96 3.13 -39.48
N PHE A 448 -21.20 3.43 -38.20
CA PHE A 448 -21.00 4.75 -37.60
C PHE A 448 -19.54 5.20 -37.77
N ALA A 449 -18.57 4.31 -37.50
CA ALA A 449 -17.16 4.62 -37.69
C ALA A 449 -16.80 4.89 -39.17
N LEU A 450 -17.42 4.19 -40.12
CA LEU A 450 -17.23 4.40 -41.55
C LEU A 450 -17.79 5.76 -42.01
N VAL A 451 -18.97 6.17 -41.52
CA VAL A 451 -19.72 7.32 -42.08
C VAL A 451 -19.69 8.60 -41.23
N GLN A 452 -19.03 8.61 -40.07
CA GLN A 452 -18.99 9.79 -39.16
C GLN A 452 -18.48 11.09 -39.80
N HIS A 453 -17.76 10.99 -40.93
CA HIS A 453 -17.23 12.13 -41.68
C HIS A 453 -18.27 12.77 -42.62
N LEU A 454 -19.42 12.13 -42.83
CA LEU A 454 -20.51 12.63 -43.67
C LEU A 454 -21.63 13.22 -42.81
N GLU A 455 -22.02 14.45 -43.10
CA GLU A 455 -23.09 15.16 -42.38
C GLU A 455 -24.39 14.35 -42.43
N PHE A 456 -25.02 14.15 -41.27
CA PHE A 456 -26.25 13.36 -41.08
C PHE A 456 -26.20 11.87 -41.45
N ALA A 457 -25.11 11.34 -42.01
CA ALA A 457 -25.06 9.93 -42.48
C ALA A 457 -25.24 8.92 -41.32
N ALA A 458 -24.76 9.26 -40.13
CA ALA A 458 -24.99 8.46 -38.92
C ALA A 458 -26.47 8.41 -38.52
N ALA A 459 -27.18 9.54 -38.61
CA ALA A 459 -28.61 9.64 -38.31
C ALA A 459 -29.44 8.84 -39.33
N PHE A 460 -29.12 8.94 -40.63
CA PHE A 460 -29.78 8.15 -41.68
C PHE A 460 -29.49 6.65 -41.57
N SER A 461 -28.27 6.27 -41.19
CA SER A 461 -27.91 4.86 -40.94
C SER A 461 -28.68 4.27 -39.76
N ALA A 462 -28.86 5.05 -38.68
CA ALA A 462 -29.68 4.64 -37.53
C ALA A 462 -31.16 4.47 -37.93
N LEU A 463 -31.69 5.41 -38.71
CA LEU A 463 -33.06 5.34 -39.23
C LEU A 463 -33.26 4.12 -40.15
N ALA A 464 -32.34 3.87 -41.09
CA ALA A 464 -32.39 2.74 -42.01
C ALA A 464 -32.36 1.39 -41.27
N LEU A 465 -31.49 1.27 -40.24
CA LEU A 465 -31.44 0.08 -39.38
C LEU A 465 -32.73 -0.10 -38.59
N GLY A 466 -33.28 1.00 -38.04
CA GLY A 466 -34.56 0.98 -37.33
C GLY A 466 -35.70 0.47 -38.21
N LEU A 467 -35.78 0.94 -39.46
CA LEU A 467 -36.77 0.51 -40.45
C LEU A 467 -36.58 -0.95 -40.87
N LEU A 468 -35.34 -1.41 -41.05
CA LEU A 468 -35.03 -2.80 -41.39
C LEU A 468 -35.56 -3.77 -40.31
N TYR A 469 -35.31 -3.49 -39.03
CA TYR A 469 -35.79 -4.34 -37.94
C TYR A 469 -37.31 -4.30 -37.79
N MET A 470 -37.96 -3.15 -38.05
CA MET A 470 -39.42 -3.09 -38.14
C MET A 470 -39.98 -3.91 -39.31
N LEU A 471 -39.29 -3.92 -40.46
CA LEU A 471 -39.65 -4.75 -41.61
C LEU A 471 -39.53 -6.23 -41.30
N ILE A 472 -38.42 -6.66 -40.67
CA ILE A 472 -38.21 -8.04 -40.22
C ILE A 472 -39.32 -8.44 -39.24
N ALA A 473 -39.63 -7.59 -38.24
CA ALA A 473 -40.73 -7.82 -37.31
C ALA A 473 -42.06 -8.04 -38.05
N ARG A 474 -42.35 -7.22 -39.06
CA ARG A 474 -43.58 -7.34 -39.88
C ARG A 474 -43.62 -8.62 -40.71
N VAL A 475 -42.49 -9.05 -41.29
CA VAL A 475 -42.40 -10.31 -42.05
C VAL A 475 -42.59 -11.53 -41.13
N LEU A 476 -42.03 -11.50 -39.91
CA LEU A 476 -42.17 -12.58 -38.94
C LEU A 476 -43.62 -12.74 -38.47
N VAL A 477 -44.33 -11.64 -38.23
CA VAL A 477 -45.76 -11.66 -37.90
C VAL A 477 -46.59 -12.36 -38.98
N GLY A 478 -46.28 -12.13 -40.26
CA GLY A 478 -47.00 -12.74 -41.38
C GLY A 478 -46.64 -14.21 -41.68
N ARG A 479 -45.43 -14.67 -41.33
CA ARG A 479 -44.92 -16.02 -41.67
C ARG A 479 -45.05 -17.05 -40.55
N ALA A 480 -45.13 -16.62 -39.29
CA ALA A 480 -45.22 -17.50 -38.12
C ALA A 480 -46.11 -16.86 -37.03
N PRO A 481 -47.43 -16.72 -37.26
CA PRO A 481 -48.33 -16.11 -36.30
C PRO A 481 -48.31 -16.88 -34.97
N GLY A 482 -48.18 -16.15 -33.84
CA GLY A 482 -48.17 -16.69 -32.47
C GLY A 482 -46.85 -17.34 -32.02
N ARG A 483 -46.17 -18.11 -32.87
CA ARG A 483 -44.98 -18.91 -32.48
C ARG A 483 -43.67 -18.13 -32.33
N ALA A 484 -43.54 -16.98 -32.99
CA ALA A 484 -42.31 -16.17 -32.99
C ALA A 484 -42.43 -14.85 -32.18
N LEU A 485 -43.40 -14.76 -31.26
CA LEU A 485 -43.78 -13.50 -30.59
C LEU A 485 -42.61 -12.79 -29.88
N LEU A 486 -41.76 -13.53 -29.15
CA LEU A 486 -40.57 -12.98 -28.49
C LEU A 486 -39.57 -12.34 -29.48
N LEU A 487 -39.42 -12.95 -30.66
CA LEU A 487 -38.50 -12.48 -31.70
C LEU A 487 -39.06 -11.21 -32.37
N VAL A 488 -40.39 -11.14 -32.57
CA VAL A 488 -41.09 -9.96 -33.07
C VAL A 488 -40.97 -8.77 -32.11
N GLU A 489 -41.21 -8.97 -30.81
CA GLU A 489 -41.08 -7.90 -29.80
C GLU A 489 -39.64 -7.39 -29.71
N THR A 490 -38.66 -8.29 -29.83
CA THR A 490 -37.24 -7.91 -29.82
C THR A 490 -36.85 -7.06 -31.04
N CYS A 491 -37.32 -7.43 -32.24
CA CYS A 491 -37.08 -6.63 -33.45
C CYS A 491 -37.81 -5.28 -33.41
N MET A 492 -39.02 -5.20 -32.85
CA MET A 492 -39.75 -3.93 -32.67
C MET A 492 -39.03 -2.99 -31.69
N ALA A 493 -38.52 -3.50 -30.57
CA ALA A 493 -37.77 -2.72 -29.60
C ALA A 493 -36.49 -2.12 -30.21
N LEU A 494 -35.73 -2.94 -30.96
CA LEU A 494 -34.55 -2.47 -31.70
C LEU A 494 -34.92 -1.34 -32.68
N GLY A 495 -36.06 -1.44 -33.38
CA GLY A 495 -36.56 -0.41 -34.29
C GLY A 495 -36.79 0.96 -33.63
N VAL A 496 -37.44 0.98 -32.46
CA VAL A 496 -37.75 2.23 -31.73
C VAL A 496 -36.49 2.89 -31.15
N ILE A 497 -35.55 2.08 -30.65
CA ILE A 497 -34.29 2.56 -30.08
C ILE A 497 -33.47 3.30 -31.14
N PHE A 498 -33.24 2.67 -32.30
CA PHE A 498 -32.49 3.30 -33.38
C PHE A 498 -33.22 4.50 -34.01
N GLY A 499 -34.56 4.52 -34.00
CA GLY A 499 -35.35 5.68 -34.43
C GLY A 499 -35.22 6.90 -33.51
N SER A 500 -35.17 6.70 -32.18
CA SER A 500 -35.03 7.80 -31.22
C SER A 500 -33.61 8.39 -31.22
N LEU A 501 -32.61 7.55 -31.48
CA LEU A 501 -31.19 7.93 -31.56
C LEU A 501 -30.91 8.89 -32.73
N ALA A 502 -31.76 8.92 -33.76
CA ALA A 502 -31.58 9.79 -34.92
C ALA A 502 -31.69 11.29 -34.59
N ILE A 503 -32.45 11.68 -33.56
CA ILE A 503 -32.69 13.09 -33.17
C ILE A 503 -31.45 13.76 -32.57
N PRO A 504 -30.80 13.22 -31.50
CA PRO A 504 -29.59 13.82 -30.94
C PRO A 504 -28.41 13.78 -31.91
N LEU A 505 -28.41 12.85 -32.88
CA LEU A 505 -27.43 12.82 -33.96
C LEU A 505 -27.65 13.92 -35.03
N GLY A 506 -28.67 14.79 -34.88
CA GLY A 506 -29.03 15.81 -35.86
C GLY A 506 -29.29 17.25 -35.36
N LEU A 507 -29.23 17.59 -34.05
CA LEU A 507 -29.53 18.94 -33.51
C LEU A 507 -28.52 19.42 -32.43
N ASP A 508 -28.39 20.76 -32.24
CA ASP A 508 -27.44 21.44 -31.33
C ASP A 508 -27.65 21.19 -29.82
N ALA A 509 -26.55 21.23 -29.04
CA ALA A 509 -26.47 20.88 -27.61
C ALA A 509 -27.21 21.82 -26.63
N ARG A 510 -27.36 23.11 -26.97
CA ARG A 510 -27.92 24.14 -26.05
C ARG A 510 -29.43 24.02 -25.86
N TRP A 511 -30.15 23.68 -26.92
CA TRP A 511 -31.61 23.54 -26.89
C TRP A 511 -32.05 22.12 -26.52
N THR A 512 -31.19 21.12 -26.74
CA THR A 512 -31.47 19.71 -26.42
C THR A 512 -31.63 19.50 -24.92
N SER A 513 -30.82 20.13 -24.05
CA SER A 513 -30.94 19.98 -22.59
C SER A 513 -32.23 20.61 -22.04
N ALA A 514 -32.57 21.83 -22.44
CA ALA A 514 -33.81 22.49 -22.01
C ALA A 514 -35.06 21.76 -22.54
N ALA A 515 -35.05 21.31 -23.80
CA ALA A 515 -36.15 20.54 -24.39
C ALA A 515 -36.36 19.21 -23.67
N TRP A 516 -35.30 18.43 -23.44
CA TRP A 516 -35.37 17.15 -22.71
C TRP A 516 -35.81 17.32 -21.25
N ALA A 517 -35.42 18.41 -20.57
CA ALA A 517 -35.83 18.70 -19.20
C ALA A 517 -37.35 18.93 -19.10
N VAL A 518 -37.91 19.76 -19.99
CA VAL A 518 -39.34 20.07 -20.04
C VAL A 518 -40.15 18.88 -20.55
N GLU A 519 -39.69 18.23 -21.62
CA GLU A 519 -40.32 17.03 -22.19
C GLU A 519 -40.34 15.89 -21.18
N GLY A 520 -39.22 15.64 -20.50
CA GLY A 520 -39.15 14.68 -19.41
C GLY A 520 -40.11 15.03 -18.26
N ALA A 521 -40.24 16.29 -17.86
CA ALA A 521 -41.22 16.69 -16.84
C ALA A 521 -42.68 16.47 -17.29
N GLY A 522 -42.97 16.74 -18.56
CA GLY A 522 -44.29 16.48 -19.17
C GLY A 522 -44.62 14.99 -19.22
N ILE A 523 -43.70 14.15 -19.71
CA ILE A 523 -43.88 12.68 -19.78
C ILE A 523 -44.00 12.10 -18.37
N PHE A 524 -43.24 12.61 -17.39
CA PHE A 524 -43.35 12.17 -15.99
C PHE A 524 -44.73 12.46 -15.41
N TRP A 525 -45.22 13.69 -15.61
CA TRP A 525 -46.56 14.10 -15.17
C TRP A 525 -47.68 13.27 -15.82
N LEU A 526 -47.58 13.01 -17.12
CA LEU A 526 -48.56 12.19 -17.85
C LEU A 526 -48.49 10.71 -17.44
N GLY A 527 -47.29 10.17 -17.27
CA GLY A 527 -47.05 8.79 -16.84
C GLY A 527 -47.57 8.50 -15.43
N LEU A 528 -47.54 9.51 -14.54
CA LEU A 528 -48.13 9.44 -13.19
C LEU A 528 -49.67 9.33 -13.25
N ARG A 529 -50.32 10.05 -14.18
CA ARG A 529 -51.78 9.98 -14.37
C ARG A 529 -52.24 8.70 -15.06
N GLN A 530 -51.46 8.17 -16.00
CA GLN A 530 -51.80 6.98 -16.78
C GLN A 530 -51.34 5.65 -16.15
N GLN A 531 -50.72 5.69 -14.96
CA GLN A 531 -50.13 4.53 -14.28
C GLN A 531 -49.14 3.71 -15.14
N ARG A 532 -48.40 4.33 -16.04
CA ARG A 532 -47.41 3.65 -16.90
C ARG A 532 -46.00 3.76 -16.30
N PRO A 533 -45.48 2.71 -15.62
CA PRO A 533 -44.19 2.80 -14.92
C PRO A 533 -43.00 2.94 -15.88
N LEU A 534 -43.07 2.33 -17.07
CA LEU A 534 -42.00 2.42 -18.07
C LEU A 534 -41.86 3.83 -18.64
N ALA A 535 -42.98 4.55 -18.84
CA ALA A 535 -42.97 5.93 -19.31
C ALA A 535 -42.37 6.89 -18.27
N ARG A 536 -42.64 6.66 -16.98
CA ARG A 536 -42.04 7.45 -15.88
C ARG A 536 -40.54 7.20 -15.74
N ALA A 537 -40.10 5.94 -15.87
CA ALA A 537 -38.69 5.61 -15.88
C ALA A 537 -37.95 6.27 -17.06
N PHE A 538 -38.57 6.27 -18.25
CA PHE A 538 -38.05 6.96 -19.42
C PHE A 538 -37.98 8.48 -19.21
N ALA A 539 -39.02 9.09 -18.64
CA ALA A 539 -39.05 10.51 -18.33
C ALA A 539 -37.92 10.95 -17.37
N MET A 540 -37.66 10.14 -16.34
CA MET A 540 -36.54 10.38 -15.42
C MET A 540 -35.17 10.22 -16.10
N LEU A 541 -35.03 9.22 -16.99
CA LEU A 541 -33.82 9.05 -17.81
C LEU A 541 -33.58 10.26 -18.73
N LEU A 542 -34.65 10.81 -19.31
CA LEU A 542 -34.58 11.97 -20.19
C LEU A 542 -34.16 13.24 -19.43
N GLN A 543 -34.73 13.51 -18.25
CA GLN A 543 -34.30 14.62 -17.39
C GLN A 543 -32.85 14.44 -16.90
N LEU A 544 -32.42 13.21 -16.64
CA LEU A 544 -31.03 12.91 -16.27
C LEU A 544 -30.08 13.19 -17.46
N GLY A 545 -30.46 12.77 -18.66
CA GLY A 545 -29.73 13.07 -19.90
C GLY A 545 -29.60 14.58 -20.13
N ALA A 546 -30.68 15.34 -19.87
CA ALA A 546 -30.67 16.80 -19.93
C ALA A 546 -29.70 17.43 -18.93
N ALA A 547 -29.68 16.93 -17.69
CA ALA A 547 -28.77 17.41 -16.66
C ALA A 547 -27.31 17.14 -17.01
N ILE A 548 -27.00 15.95 -17.54
CA ILE A 548 -25.65 15.61 -18.00
C ILE A 548 -25.23 16.50 -19.16
N ALA A 549 -26.10 16.68 -20.16
CA ALA A 549 -25.82 17.55 -21.30
C ALA A 549 -25.53 19.00 -20.89
N PHE A 550 -26.31 19.55 -19.94
CA PHE A 550 -26.07 20.90 -19.42
C PHE A 550 -24.73 21.01 -18.67
N LEU A 551 -24.40 20.03 -17.82
CA LEU A 551 -23.16 20.04 -17.06
C LEU A 551 -21.92 19.95 -17.95
N LEU A 552 -22.02 19.28 -19.11
CA LEU A 552 -20.94 19.20 -20.10
C LEU A 552 -20.69 20.53 -20.84
N ASP A 553 -21.60 21.50 -20.75
CA ASP A 553 -21.50 22.82 -21.41
C ASP A 553 -21.02 23.94 -20.46
N LEU A 554 -20.81 23.65 -19.16
CA LEU A 554 -20.34 24.63 -18.17
C LEU A 554 -18.83 24.87 -18.26
N HIS A 555 -18.41 26.14 -18.25
CA HIS A 555 -17.01 26.56 -18.30
C HIS A 555 -16.69 27.65 -17.25
N GLY A 556 -15.43 27.98 -17.01
CA GLY A 556 -15.03 29.03 -16.03
C GLY A 556 -15.14 30.44 -16.62
N GLY A 557 -15.70 31.39 -15.86
CA GLY A 557 -15.92 32.78 -16.31
C GLY A 557 -14.81 33.75 -15.90
N GLU A 558 -14.68 34.86 -16.65
CA GLU A 558 -13.70 35.93 -16.36
C GLU A 558 -14.21 36.96 -15.34
N GLN A 559 -15.51 37.29 -15.38
CA GLN A 559 -16.16 38.25 -14.47
C GLN A 559 -17.03 37.58 -13.41
N THR A 560 -17.49 36.37 -13.69
CA THR A 560 -18.30 35.49 -12.85
C THR A 560 -17.52 34.22 -12.56
N LEU A 561 -17.91 33.44 -11.55
CA LEU A 561 -17.21 32.19 -11.23
C LEU A 561 -17.35 31.14 -12.35
N LEU A 562 -18.51 31.11 -13.03
CA LEU A 562 -18.84 30.18 -14.11
C LEU A 562 -19.52 30.91 -15.27
N ASP A 563 -19.30 30.38 -16.48
CA ASP A 563 -19.98 30.76 -17.72
C ASP A 563 -20.90 29.62 -18.20
N GLY A 564 -22.14 29.98 -18.55
CA GLY A 564 -23.16 29.04 -19.01
C GLY A 564 -24.53 29.68 -19.10
N SER A 565 -25.53 28.95 -19.62
CA SER A 565 -26.89 29.48 -19.72
C SER A 565 -27.61 29.45 -18.37
N TRP A 566 -27.74 30.61 -17.72
CA TRP A 566 -28.50 30.74 -16.47
C TRP A 566 -29.97 30.28 -16.62
N LEU A 567 -30.54 30.43 -17.83
CA LEU A 567 -31.88 29.96 -18.18
C LEU A 567 -31.98 28.42 -18.17
N GLY A 568 -30.96 27.72 -18.69
CA GLY A 568 -30.93 26.25 -18.70
C GLY A 568 -30.84 25.68 -17.28
N ALA A 569 -30.00 26.27 -16.42
CA ALA A 569 -29.91 25.91 -15.00
C ALA A 569 -31.25 26.16 -14.28
N LEU A 570 -31.88 27.31 -14.51
CA LEU A 570 -33.18 27.64 -13.93
C LEU A 570 -34.28 26.67 -14.38
N MET A 571 -34.42 26.41 -15.68
CA MET A 571 -35.45 25.52 -16.25
C MET A 571 -35.29 24.08 -15.75
N LEU A 572 -34.06 23.56 -15.72
CA LEU A 572 -33.76 22.22 -15.23
C LEU A 572 -33.99 22.10 -13.71
N GLY A 573 -33.55 23.10 -12.94
CA GLY A 573 -33.81 23.17 -11.50
C GLY A 573 -35.31 23.19 -11.18
N LEU A 574 -36.08 24.00 -11.91
CA LEU A 574 -37.54 24.06 -11.78
C LEU A 574 -38.23 22.77 -12.23
N ALA A 575 -37.81 22.14 -13.35
CA ALA A 575 -38.39 20.89 -13.84
C ALA A 575 -38.18 19.72 -12.86
N LEU A 576 -37.01 19.64 -12.22
CA LEU A 576 -36.68 18.65 -11.19
C LEU A 576 -37.45 18.91 -9.89
N LEU A 577 -37.54 20.17 -9.44
CA LEU A 577 -38.35 20.54 -8.26
C LEU A 577 -39.85 20.35 -8.51
N PHE A 578 -40.33 20.57 -9.73
CA PHE A 578 -41.69 20.27 -10.13
C PHE A 578 -41.97 18.76 -10.07
N SER A 579 -41.07 17.94 -10.60
CA SER A 579 -41.16 16.48 -10.53
C SER A 579 -41.13 15.99 -9.07
N HIS A 580 -40.28 16.59 -8.21
CA HIS A 580 -40.25 16.35 -6.76
C HIS A 580 -41.58 16.70 -6.09
N TYR A 581 -42.13 17.88 -6.38
CA TYR A 581 -43.38 18.36 -5.81
C TYR A 581 -44.57 17.48 -6.19
N GLN A 582 -44.67 17.09 -7.47
CA GLN A 582 -45.73 16.22 -7.97
C GLN A 582 -45.66 14.82 -7.34
N LEU A 583 -44.45 14.26 -7.19
CA LEU A 583 -44.26 12.97 -6.56
C LEU A 583 -44.54 13.00 -5.05
N ARG A 584 -44.25 14.12 -4.37
CA ARG A 584 -44.56 14.32 -2.95
C ARG A 584 -46.07 14.39 -2.69
N LYS A 585 -46.85 14.90 -3.65
CA LYS A 585 -48.33 14.92 -3.59
C LYS A 585 -48.98 13.59 -3.98
N ALA A 586 -48.26 12.69 -4.65
CA ALA A 586 -48.82 11.44 -5.16
C ALA A 586 -49.16 10.45 -4.04
N THR A 587 -50.31 9.79 -4.12
CA THR A 587 -50.74 8.78 -3.15
C THR A 587 -49.88 7.50 -3.23
N PRO A 588 -49.81 6.68 -2.16
CA PRO A 588 -49.00 5.46 -2.13
C PRO A 588 -49.30 4.45 -3.24
N GLU A 589 -50.54 4.43 -3.73
CA GLU A 589 -50.99 3.54 -4.80
C GLU A 589 -50.55 4.01 -6.18
N GLN A 590 -50.27 5.30 -6.36
CA GLN A 590 -49.88 5.89 -7.66
C GLN A 590 -48.38 5.84 -7.91
N ALA A 591 -47.56 5.84 -6.86
CA ALA A 591 -46.10 5.90 -6.93
C ALA A 591 -45.48 4.56 -6.54
N ARG A 592 -44.52 4.06 -7.34
CA ARG A 592 -43.78 2.84 -6.97
C ARG A 592 -42.70 3.16 -5.93
N ASP A 593 -42.32 2.16 -5.15
CA ASP A 593 -41.34 2.32 -4.05
C ASP A 593 -39.97 2.87 -4.48
N TRP A 594 -39.55 2.59 -5.73
CA TRP A 594 -38.29 3.10 -6.27
C TRP A 594 -38.36 4.61 -6.59
N GLU A 595 -39.52 5.13 -7.00
CA GLU A 595 -39.74 6.56 -7.27
C GLU A 595 -39.70 7.34 -5.96
N ARG A 596 -40.36 6.82 -4.92
CA ARG A 596 -40.34 7.43 -3.57
C ARG A 596 -38.95 7.45 -2.96
N ARG A 597 -38.13 6.43 -3.22
CA ARG A 597 -36.70 6.42 -2.87
C ARG A 597 -35.89 7.50 -3.62
N GLY A 598 -36.31 7.88 -4.84
CA GLY A 598 -35.68 8.93 -5.65
C GLY A 598 -36.12 10.37 -5.31
N LEU A 599 -37.16 10.55 -4.48
CA LEU A 599 -37.67 11.84 -4.04
C LEU A 599 -36.61 12.79 -3.44
N PRO A 600 -35.67 12.35 -2.57
CA PRO A 600 -34.57 13.20 -2.10
C PRO A 600 -33.60 13.62 -3.21
N VAL A 601 -33.35 12.77 -4.21
CA VAL A 601 -32.43 13.05 -5.32
C VAL A 601 -32.96 14.20 -6.18
N LEU A 602 -34.27 14.19 -6.46
CA LEU A 602 -34.93 15.27 -7.22
C LEU A 602 -34.85 16.62 -6.49
N ALA A 603 -34.99 16.64 -5.17
CA ALA A 603 -34.84 17.87 -4.38
C ALA A 603 -33.41 18.40 -4.39
N VAL A 604 -32.42 17.51 -4.22
CA VAL A 604 -31.00 17.87 -4.21
C VAL A 604 -30.59 18.41 -5.57
N LEU A 605 -30.86 17.68 -6.66
CA LEU A 605 -30.51 18.13 -8.00
C LEU A 605 -31.20 19.45 -8.34
N GLY A 606 -32.50 19.58 -8.02
CA GLY A 606 -33.25 20.81 -8.25
C GLY A 606 -32.67 22.04 -7.53
N LEU A 607 -32.34 21.90 -6.25
CA LEU A 607 -31.71 22.98 -5.47
C LEU A 607 -30.27 23.29 -5.93
N SER A 608 -29.49 22.27 -6.29
CA SER A 608 -28.14 22.45 -6.82
C SER A 608 -28.12 23.29 -8.10
N PHE A 609 -29.05 23.05 -9.02
CA PHE A 609 -29.18 23.86 -10.23
C PHE A 609 -29.63 25.31 -9.94
N LEU A 610 -30.38 25.55 -8.85
CA LEU A 610 -30.66 26.91 -8.38
C LEU A 610 -29.43 27.57 -7.73
N TYR A 611 -28.62 26.83 -6.98
CA TYR A 611 -27.39 27.36 -6.39
C TYR A 611 -26.32 27.74 -7.41
N LEU A 612 -26.39 27.19 -8.63
CA LEU A 612 -25.56 27.61 -9.77
C LEU A 612 -25.86 29.04 -10.24
N LEU A 613 -26.98 29.67 -9.83
CA LEU A 613 -27.26 31.05 -10.20
C LEU A 613 -26.23 32.04 -9.63
N ALA A 614 -25.79 31.85 -8.38
CA ALA A 614 -24.79 32.72 -7.77
C ALA A 614 -23.43 32.69 -8.50
N PRO A 615 -22.79 31.52 -8.75
CA PRO A 615 -21.53 31.47 -9.49
C PRO A 615 -21.65 31.89 -10.96
N LEU A 616 -22.83 31.75 -11.59
CA LEU A 616 -23.08 32.25 -12.94
C LEU A 616 -23.25 33.78 -13.01
N ASN A 617 -23.37 34.49 -11.87
CA ASN A 617 -23.65 35.94 -11.84
C ASN A 617 -22.71 36.75 -10.94
N LEU A 618 -21.96 36.14 -10.01
CA LEU A 618 -21.17 36.83 -8.98
C LEU A 618 -19.71 36.33 -8.93
N GLN A 619 -18.83 37.18 -8.39
CA GLN A 619 -17.45 36.83 -8.06
C GLN A 619 -17.38 35.93 -6.81
N ALA A 620 -16.23 35.29 -6.59
CA ALA A 620 -16.07 34.24 -5.57
C ALA A 620 -16.31 34.67 -4.12
N GLU A 621 -15.73 35.81 -3.65
CA GLU A 621 -15.97 36.29 -2.27
C GLU A 621 -17.47 36.58 -2.04
N ALA A 622 -18.13 37.23 -3.00
CA ALA A 622 -19.57 37.50 -2.96
C ALA A 622 -20.42 36.23 -3.06
N THR A 623 -19.98 35.26 -3.86
CA THR A 623 -20.63 33.94 -4.00
C THR A 623 -20.56 33.17 -2.69
N ALA A 624 -19.44 33.20 -1.97
CA ALA A 624 -19.28 32.54 -0.67
C ALA A 624 -20.25 33.10 0.37
N ILE A 625 -20.39 34.43 0.43
CA ILE A 625 -21.35 35.10 1.31
C ILE A 625 -22.79 34.76 0.89
N CYS A 626 -23.08 34.83 -0.41
CA CYS A 626 -24.41 34.54 -0.96
C CYS A 626 -24.83 33.09 -0.69
N TRP A 627 -23.92 32.13 -0.81
CA TRP A 627 -24.14 30.72 -0.44
C TRP A 627 -24.30 30.52 1.07
N ALA A 628 -23.56 31.23 1.92
CA ALA A 628 -23.75 31.20 3.37
C ALA A 628 -25.16 31.67 3.78
N LEU A 629 -25.63 32.77 3.18
CA LEU A 629 -26.96 33.34 3.41
C LEU A 629 -28.09 32.52 2.76
N ALA A 630 -27.91 32.07 1.51
CA ALA A 630 -28.86 31.22 0.80
C ALA A 630 -29.06 29.89 1.53
N GLY A 631 -27.99 29.32 2.11
CA GLY A 631 -28.10 28.16 2.98
C GLY A 631 -28.92 28.43 4.23
N LEU A 632 -28.79 29.60 4.86
CA LEU A 632 -29.64 29.98 6.01
C LEU A 632 -31.12 30.10 5.58
N ALA A 633 -31.39 30.65 4.41
CA ALA A 633 -32.73 30.76 3.85
C ALA A 633 -33.33 29.39 3.50
N THR A 634 -32.58 28.50 2.85
CA THR A 634 -33.01 27.13 2.55
C THR A 634 -33.22 26.32 3.83
N LEU A 635 -32.41 26.55 4.88
CA LEU A 635 -32.60 25.94 6.20
C LEU A 635 -33.96 26.32 6.77
N PHE A 636 -34.30 27.61 6.74
CA PHE A 636 -35.58 28.12 7.23
C PHE A 636 -36.77 27.56 6.44
N VAL A 637 -36.68 27.50 5.11
CA VAL A 637 -37.72 26.88 4.26
C VAL A 637 -37.85 25.39 4.54
N GLY A 638 -36.72 24.68 4.68
CA GLY A 638 -36.66 23.25 4.96
C GLY A 638 -37.32 22.86 6.28
N LEU A 639 -37.11 23.68 7.34
CA LEU A 639 -37.78 23.53 8.62
C LEU A 639 -39.31 23.72 8.47
N ARG A 640 -39.77 24.72 7.71
CA ARG A 640 -41.22 24.96 7.48
C ARG A 640 -41.93 23.85 6.70
N ILE A 641 -41.29 23.29 5.67
CA ILE A 641 -41.88 22.24 4.84
C ILE A 641 -41.60 20.83 5.36
N HIS A 642 -40.97 20.70 6.53
CA HIS A 642 -40.54 19.44 7.15
C HIS A 642 -39.77 18.50 6.19
N SER A 643 -38.92 19.07 5.32
CA SER A 643 -38.16 18.31 4.33
C SER A 643 -36.71 18.13 4.74
N ARG A 644 -36.30 16.89 5.02
CA ARG A 644 -34.91 16.55 5.37
C ARG A 644 -33.93 16.92 4.26
N SER A 645 -34.30 16.73 3.00
CA SER A 645 -33.45 17.03 1.84
C SER A 645 -33.11 18.53 1.73
N PHE A 646 -34.00 19.41 2.18
CA PHE A 646 -33.76 20.86 2.21
C PHE A 646 -32.77 21.24 3.31
N LEU A 647 -32.86 20.60 4.48
CA LEU A 647 -31.90 20.82 5.57
C LEU A 647 -30.49 20.38 5.16
N PHE A 648 -30.35 19.20 4.53
CA PHE A 648 -29.05 18.72 4.05
C PHE A 648 -28.43 19.61 2.97
N THR A 649 -29.24 20.08 2.01
CA THR A 649 -28.76 20.99 0.96
C THR A 649 -28.44 22.38 1.48
N ALA A 650 -29.15 22.86 2.50
CA ALA A 650 -28.85 24.10 3.21
C ALA A 650 -27.48 24.06 3.88
N PHE A 651 -27.19 23.03 4.66
CA PHE A 651 -25.86 22.87 5.24
C PHE A 651 -24.79 22.66 4.16
N GLY A 652 -25.09 21.84 3.14
CA GLY A 652 -24.19 21.58 2.02
C GLY A 652 -23.72 22.87 1.33
N VAL A 653 -24.63 23.79 1.01
CA VAL A 653 -24.25 25.03 0.31
C VAL A 653 -23.45 25.98 1.21
N GLN A 654 -23.71 26.04 2.52
CA GLN A 654 -22.89 26.84 3.45
C GLN A 654 -21.46 26.29 3.57
N LEU A 655 -21.31 24.96 3.55
CA LEU A 655 -20.00 24.31 3.55
C LEU A 655 -19.23 24.58 2.26
N VAL A 656 -19.90 24.52 1.11
CA VAL A 656 -19.31 24.87 -0.19
C VAL A 656 -18.91 26.35 -0.23
N GLY A 657 -19.70 27.26 0.37
CA GLY A 657 -19.34 28.66 0.55
C GLY A 657 -18.08 28.86 1.40
N GLY A 658 -17.99 28.17 2.54
CA GLY A 658 -16.77 28.17 3.35
C GLY A 658 -15.55 27.63 2.60
N ALA A 659 -15.72 26.54 1.84
CA ALA A 659 -14.66 25.97 1.02
C ALA A 659 -14.19 26.94 -0.09
N LEU A 660 -15.12 27.63 -0.75
CA LEU A 660 -14.81 28.63 -1.75
C LEU A 660 -13.95 29.76 -1.17
N PHE A 661 -14.27 30.26 0.03
CA PHE A 661 -13.46 31.27 0.71
C PHE A 661 -12.05 30.76 1.05
N LEU A 662 -11.94 29.52 1.56
CA LEU A 662 -10.63 28.90 1.86
C LEU A 662 -9.75 28.74 0.61
N LEU A 663 -10.34 28.44 -0.54
CA LEU A 663 -9.62 28.34 -1.81
C LEU A 663 -9.04 29.68 -2.30
N GLN A 664 -9.51 30.81 -1.77
CA GLN A 664 -9.04 32.14 -2.12
C GLN A 664 -8.01 32.72 -1.15
N LEU A 665 -7.73 32.05 -0.03
CA LEU A 665 -6.74 32.52 0.93
C LEU A 665 -5.33 32.54 0.33
N ARG A 666 -4.64 33.67 0.47
CA ARG A 666 -3.22 33.84 0.11
C ARG A 666 -2.38 34.09 1.37
N GLY A 667 -1.16 33.54 1.39
CA GLY A 667 -0.19 33.80 2.46
C GLY A 667 0.28 35.25 2.45
N ALA A 668 0.61 35.81 3.62
CA ALA A 668 1.21 37.13 3.72
C ALA A 668 2.61 37.16 3.09
N THR A 669 2.91 38.21 2.32
CA THR A 669 4.23 38.45 1.71
C THR A 669 4.73 39.84 2.10
N GLY A 670 5.58 39.91 3.14
CA GLY A 670 6.26 41.13 3.60
C GLY A 670 5.41 42.11 4.42
N ASP A 671 6.04 42.73 5.44
CA ASP A 671 5.61 43.76 6.42
C ASP A 671 4.27 43.61 7.18
N ASP A 672 3.40 42.69 6.79
CA ASP A 672 2.19 42.37 7.55
C ASP A 672 2.52 41.51 8.78
N SER A 673 2.10 41.95 9.97
CA SER A 673 2.34 41.23 11.24
C SER A 673 1.55 39.91 11.37
N GLY A 674 0.59 39.66 10.48
CA GLY A 674 -0.26 38.47 10.43
C GLY A 674 0.21 37.41 9.44
N VAL A 675 -0.31 36.19 9.57
CA VAL A 675 0.00 35.04 8.71
C VAL A 675 -0.68 35.14 7.32
N PHE A 676 -1.83 35.83 7.22
CA PHE A 676 -2.58 35.99 5.98
C PHE A 676 -2.71 37.46 5.57
N SER A 677 -2.63 37.72 4.26
CA SER A 677 -2.55 39.07 3.67
C SER A 677 -3.86 39.87 3.66
N ALA A 678 -5.01 39.28 4.03
CA ALA A 678 -6.29 39.98 3.99
C ALA A 678 -6.55 40.88 5.23
N GLY A 679 -5.65 40.85 6.22
CA GLY A 679 -5.72 41.66 7.44
C GLY A 679 -7.11 41.66 8.09
N TRP A 680 -7.58 42.84 8.49
CA TRP A 680 -8.89 43.01 9.12
C TRP A 680 -10.09 42.59 8.24
N ARG A 681 -9.99 42.70 6.90
CA ARG A 681 -11.06 42.28 5.98
C ARG A 681 -11.24 40.77 6.02
N GLY A 682 -10.14 40.03 6.03
CA GLY A 682 -10.14 38.57 6.19
C GLY A 682 -10.71 38.12 7.53
N LEU A 683 -10.36 38.82 8.62
CA LEU A 683 -10.92 38.59 9.95
C LEU A 683 -12.45 38.73 9.95
N VAL A 684 -12.99 39.77 9.31
CA VAL A 684 -14.45 40.02 9.26
C VAL A 684 -15.18 38.96 8.43
N VAL A 685 -14.69 38.62 7.23
CA VAL A 685 -15.35 37.62 6.36
C VAL A 685 -15.32 36.23 7.00
N ALA A 686 -14.17 35.81 7.55
CA ALA A 686 -14.05 34.55 8.28
C ALA A 686 -14.98 34.51 9.50
N SER A 687 -15.04 35.62 10.26
CA SER A 687 -15.94 35.72 11.42
C SER A 687 -17.41 35.67 11.01
N LEU A 688 -17.82 36.32 9.90
CA LEU A 688 -19.20 36.29 9.41
C LEU A 688 -19.64 34.89 8.97
N ILE A 689 -18.79 34.18 8.21
CA ILE A 689 -19.05 32.79 7.82
C ILE A 689 -19.12 31.91 9.07
N GLY A 690 -18.17 32.07 10.00
CA GLY A 690 -18.14 31.32 11.26
C GLY A 690 -19.37 31.54 12.12
N LEU A 691 -19.81 32.80 12.28
CA LEU A 691 -21.01 33.17 13.03
C LEU A 691 -22.29 32.72 12.34
N ALA A 692 -22.39 32.76 11.01
CA ALA A 692 -23.55 32.27 10.27
C ALA A 692 -23.75 30.75 10.44
N LEU A 693 -22.65 29.98 10.44
CA LEU A 693 -22.68 28.54 10.70
C LEU A 693 -23.06 28.23 12.15
N ILE A 694 -22.45 28.91 13.13
CA ILE A 694 -22.79 28.75 14.56
C ILE A 694 -24.24 29.16 14.82
N GLY A 695 -24.69 30.27 14.24
CA GLY A 695 -26.06 30.77 14.36
C GLY A 695 -27.09 29.83 13.72
N GLY A 696 -26.83 29.34 12.51
CA GLY A 696 -27.67 28.36 11.84
C GLY A 696 -27.80 27.04 12.62
N MET A 697 -26.70 26.58 13.23
CA MET A 697 -26.71 25.46 14.16
C MET A 697 -27.56 25.75 15.40
N LEU A 698 -27.36 26.88 16.08
CA LEU A 698 -28.12 27.22 17.29
C LEU A 698 -29.63 27.32 17.02
N VAL A 699 -30.03 27.81 15.86
CA VAL A 699 -31.43 27.89 15.42
C VAL A 699 -31.99 26.49 15.15
N ALA A 700 -31.28 25.65 14.40
CA ALA A 700 -31.75 24.30 14.09
C ALA A 700 -31.77 23.39 15.33
N ALA A 701 -30.85 23.57 16.29
CA ALA A 701 -30.78 22.79 17.53
C ALA A 701 -31.98 23.02 18.47
N ARG A 702 -32.71 24.14 18.30
CA ARG A 702 -33.92 24.47 19.08
C ARG A 702 -35.17 23.77 18.55
N ASP A 703 -35.17 23.28 17.31
CA ASP A 703 -36.32 22.63 16.69
C ASP A 703 -36.47 21.17 17.16
N SER A 704 -37.69 20.77 17.56
CA SER A 704 -37.98 19.42 18.06
C SER A 704 -37.73 18.33 17.02
N GLN A 705 -37.92 18.61 15.73
CA GLN A 705 -37.70 17.65 14.65
C GLN A 705 -36.21 17.32 14.52
N VAL A 706 -35.34 18.33 14.62
CA VAL A 706 -33.88 18.16 14.54
C VAL A 706 -33.34 17.50 15.79
N ARG A 707 -33.81 17.90 16.97
CA ARG A 707 -33.36 17.36 18.26
C ARG A 707 -33.65 15.88 18.43
N SER A 708 -34.77 15.41 17.86
CA SER A 708 -35.16 14.00 17.88
C SER A 708 -34.42 13.12 16.86
N ASP A 709 -33.73 13.72 15.88
CA ASP A 709 -33.05 13.00 14.80
C ASP A 709 -31.53 13.04 14.97
N ALA A 710 -30.97 11.90 15.39
CA ALA A 710 -29.53 11.75 15.63
C ALA A 710 -28.65 12.03 14.40
N ARG A 711 -29.15 11.85 13.16
CA ARG A 711 -28.37 12.14 11.94
C ARG A 711 -28.26 13.64 11.70
N LEU A 712 -29.33 14.39 11.92
CA LEU A 712 -29.33 15.84 11.79
C LEU A 712 -28.49 16.49 12.88
N MET A 713 -28.55 15.99 14.12
CA MET A 713 -27.69 16.45 15.21
C MET A 713 -26.20 16.23 14.94
N ARG A 714 -25.82 15.10 14.33
CA ARG A 714 -24.43 14.85 13.89
C ARG A 714 -23.99 15.87 12.84
N GLY A 715 -24.81 16.12 11.82
CA GLY A 715 -24.54 17.14 10.80
C GLY A 715 -24.42 18.55 11.38
N LEU A 716 -25.23 18.86 12.39
CA LEU A 716 -25.19 20.15 13.09
C LEU A 716 -23.90 20.37 13.90
N SER A 717 -23.39 19.30 14.51
CA SER A 717 -22.12 19.33 15.23
C SER A 717 -20.94 19.59 14.30
N LEU A 718 -20.99 19.06 13.06
CA LEU A 718 -20.01 19.36 12.00
C LEU A 718 -20.06 20.83 11.58
N VAL A 719 -21.26 21.41 11.45
CA VAL A 719 -21.45 22.83 11.11
C VAL A 719 -20.89 23.74 12.22
N LEU A 720 -21.13 23.41 13.49
CA LEU A 720 -20.53 24.10 14.64
C LEU A 720 -19.00 24.03 14.63
N LEU A 721 -18.44 22.86 14.36
CA LEU A 721 -17.00 22.64 14.26
C LEU A 721 -16.37 23.57 13.21
N ILE A 722 -16.99 23.64 12.03
CA ILE A 722 -16.48 24.47 10.94
C ILE A 722 -16.61 25.95 11.29
N GLY A 723 -17.67 26.35 11.99
CA GLY A 723 -17.77 27.70 12.54
C GLY A 723 -16.66 28.05 13.53
N LEU A 724 -16.31 27.14 14.44
CA LEU A 724 -15.20 27.30 15.39
C LEU A 724 -13.83 27.38 14.69
N VAL A 725 -13.64 26.62 13.61
CA VAL A 725 -12.43 26.69 12.77
C VAL A 725 -12.29 28.10 12.18
N PHE A 726 -13.34 28.64 11.59
CA PHE A 726 -13.31 30.00 11.01
C PHE A 726 -13.00 31.09 12.04
N ILE A 727 -13.51 30.96 13.27
CA ILE A 727 -13.19 31.91 14.36
C ILE A 727 -11.72 31.83 14.78
N ASN A 728 -11.15 30.63 14.92
CA ASN A 728 -9.75 30.48 15.32
C ASN A 728 -8.77 30.79 14.18
N LEU A 729 -9.20 30.61 12.92
CA LEU A 729 -8.50 31.06 11.73
C LEU A 729 -8.42 32.59 11.66
N ALA A 730 -9.43 33.29 12.18
CA ALA A 730 -9.49 34.75 12.14
C ALA A 730 -8.31 35.43 12.86
N VAL A 731 -7.80 34.82 13.93
CA VAL A 731 -6.66 35.34 14.72
C VAL A 731 -5.37 35.41 13.90
N LEU A 732 -5.22 34.53 12.91
CA LEU A 732 -4.04 34.46 12.04
C LEU A 732 -3.93 35.63 11.07
N PHE A 733 -5.00 36.41 10.86
CA PHE A 733 -4.91 37.63 10.05
C PHE A 733 -4.21 38.79 10.78
N VAL A 734 -3.95 38.67 12.10
CA VAL A 734 -3.41 39.77 12.93
C VAL A 734 -2.17 39.37 13.75
N LEU A 735 -2.09 38.13 14.26
CA LEU A 735 -1.00 37.67 15.13
C LEU A 735 0.00 36.75 14.44
N PRO A 736 1.31 36.81 14.80
CA PRO A 736 2.32 35.87 14.32
C PRO A 736 2.20 34.51 15.00
N TRP A 737 2.64 33.46 14.31
CA TRP A 737 2.55 32.05 14.74
C TRP A 737 2.97 31.80 16.19
N GLN A 738 4.09 32.37 16.65
CA GLN A 738 4.62 32.15 18.01
C GLN A 738 3.66 32.63 19.12
N THR A 739 2.94 33.72 18.89
CA THR A 739 1.96 34.27 19.85
C THR A 739 0.57 33.68 19.64
N ALA A 740 0.18 33.41 18.39
CA ALA A 740 -1.06 32.73 18.05
C ALA A 740 -1.13 31.33 18.69
N SER A 741 0.00 30.61 18.77
CA SER A 741 0.12 29.33 19.48
C SER A 741 -0.27 29.40 20.95
N ALA A 742 0.12 30.46 21.67
CA ALA A 742 -0.28 30.66 23.07
C ALA A 742 -1.78 30.95 23.18
N VAL A 743 -2.32 31.78 22.27
CA VAL A 743 -3.77 32.05 22.19
C VAL A 743 -4.56 30.77 21.91
N TRP A 744 -4.10 29.94 20.98
CA TRP A 744 -4.73 28.65 20.67
C TRP A 744 -4.64 27.66 21.83
N ALA A 745 -3.56 27.66 22.61
CA ALA A 745 -3.47 26.85 23.83
C ALA A 745 -4.56 27.24 24.85
N GLY A 746 -4.72 28.55 25.09
CA GLY A 746 -5.75 29.11 25.97
C GLY A 746 -7.18 28.90 25.46
N SER A 747 -7.44 29.22 24.19
CA SER A 747 -8.73 29.01 23.54
C SER A 747 -9.09 27.52 23.49
N GLY A 748 -8.12 26.64 23.23
CA GLY A 748 -8.30 25.19 23.27
C GLY A 748 -8.73 24.71 24.66
N LEU A 749 -8.09 25.20 25.73
CA LEU A 749 -8.50 24.89 27.10
C LEU A 749 -9.93 25.36 27.40
N LEU A 750 -10.29 26.59 26.99
CA LEU A 750 -11.64 27.13 27.15
C LEU A 750 -12.69 26.31 26.38
N ILE A 751 -12.38 25.92 25.14
CA ILE A 751 -13.27 25.09 24.30
C ILE A 751 -13.43 23.71 24.93
N VAL A 752 -12.35 23.07 25.42
CA VAL A 752 -12.40 21.81 26.16
C VAL A 752 -13.30 21.94 27.40
N TRP A 753 -13.19 23.07 28.11
CA TRP A 753 -13.98 23.32 29.29
C TRP A 753 -15.47 23.54 28.98
N LEU A 754 -15.78 24.37 27.98
CA LEU A 754 -17.14 24.66 27.54
C LEU A 754 -17.82 23.42 26.93
N SER A 755 -17.08 22.63 26.16
CA SER A 755 -17.61 21.42 25.52
C SER A 755 -17.92 20.30 26.53
N LEU A 756 -17.14 20.17 27.60
CA LEU A 756 -17.48 19.32 28.76
C LEU A 756 -18.77 19.80 29.44
N HIS A 757 -19.00 21.11 29.51
CA HIS A 757 -20.21 21.68 30.09
C HIS A 757 -21.45 21.50 29.19
N LEU A 758 -21.30 21.66 27.87
CA LEU A 758 -22.38 21.55 26.88
C LEU A 758 -22.58 20.12 26.33
N GLN A 759 -21.77 19.15 26.76
CA GLN A 759 -21.75 17.76 26.27
C GLN A 759 -21.60 17.62 24.73
N GLN A 760 -20.83 18.51 24.10
CA GLN A 760 -20.62 18.55 22.64
C GLN A 760 -19.29 17.87 22.24
N ARG A 761 -19.36 16.66 21.69
CA ARG A 761 -18.17 15.85 21.36
C ARG A 761 -17.27 16.46 20.29
N ALA A 762 -17.83 17.00 19.21
CA ALA A 762 -17.00 17.53 18.10
C ALA A 762 -16.19 18.76 18.55
N SER A 763 -16.80 19.67 19.31
CA SER A 763 -16.12 20.83 19.87
C SER A 763 -15.06 20.45 20.90
N PHE A 764 -15.31 19.40 21.68
CA PHE A 764 -14.32 18.86 22.62
C PHE A 764 -13.07 18.36 21.90
N VAL A 765 -13.23 17.53 20.87
CA VAL A 765 -12.11 17.05 20.04
C VAL A 765 -11.39 18.21 19.36
N PHE A 766 -12.12 19.21 18.88
CA PHE A 766 -11.53 20.41 18.29
C PHE A 766 -10.65 21.19 19.27
N GLY A 767 -11.11 21.40 20.51
CA GLY A 767 -10.31 22.08 21.52
C GLY A 767 -9.00 21.35 21.83
N LEU A 768 -9.01 20.02 21.84
CA LEU A 768 -7.81 19.19 21.97
C LEU A 768 -6.88 19.31 20.76
N LEU A 769 -7.44 19.22 19.54
CA LEU A 769 -6.68 19.41 18.30
C LEU A 769 -6.07 20.80 18.23
N LEU A 770 -6.77 21.83 18.72
CA LEU A 770 -6.29 23.20 18.74
C LEU A 770 -5.08 23.36 19.67
N GLN A 771 -5.06 22.69 20.83
CA GLN A 771 -3.88 22.66 21.70
C GLN A 771 -2.69 21.95 21.03
N ALA A 772 -2.92 20.84 20.33
CA ALA A 772 -1.88 20.13 19.58
C ALA A 772 -1.33 20.98 18.42
N LEU A 773 -2.22 21.58 17.62
CA LEU A 773 -1.88 22.50 16.53
C LEU A 773 -1.10 23.71 17.05
N GLY A 774 -1.49 24.28 18.19
CA GLY A 774 -0.74 25.35 18.85
C GLY A 774 0.71 24.97 19.13
N GLY A 775 0.94 23.78 19.67
CA GLY A 775 2.30 23.30 19.90
C GLY A 775 3.08 23.05 18.62
N ILE A 776 2.48 22.39 17.62
CA ILE A 776 3.12 22.12 16.31
C ILE A 776 3.48 23.43 15.61
N ALA A 777 2.56 24.39 15.60
CA ALA A 777 2.78 25.70 15.00
C ALA A 777 3.92 26.47 15.69
N PHE A 778 4.04 26.35 17.03
CA PHE A 778 5.17 26.95 17.74
C PHE A 778 6.49 26.30 17.35
N LEU A 779 6.56 24.96 17.25
CA LEU A 779 7.77 24.26 16.82
C LEU A 779 8.17 24.62 15.38
N ALA A 780 7.21 24.78 14.48
CA ALA A 780 7.46 25.19 13.11
C ALA A 780 7.97 26.64 13.02
N ALA A 781 7.52 27.51 13.92
CA ALA A 781 7.85 28.94 13.90
C ALA A 781 9.00 29.32 14.85
N SER A 782 9.54 28.40 15.64
CA SER A 782 10.52 28.67 16.69
C SER A 782 11.78 27.82 16.50
N PRO A 783 12.99 28.39 16.69
CA PRO A 783 14.25 27.64 16.57
C PRO A 783 14.48 26.66 17.74
N LEU A 784 13.53 26.54 18.67
CA LEU A 784 13.69 25.84 19.94
C LEU A 784 14.09 24.35 19.84
N LEU A 785 13.76 23.67 18.73
CA LEU A 785 14.16 22.29 18.45
C LEU A 785 15.15 22.13 17.29
N LEU A 786 15.22 23.09 16.37
CA LEU A 786 15.87 22.92 15.06
C LEU A 786 16.90 24.02 14.73
N GLY A 787 17.14 24.98 15.63
CA GLY A 787 18.05 26.10 15.39
C GLY A 787 18.92 26.47 16.61
N PRO A 788 19.96 27.30 16.41
CA PRO A 788 20.83 27.75 17.49
C PRO A 788 20.05 28.61 18.50
N LEU A 789 20.22 28.31 19.79
CA LEU A 789 19.58 29.05 20.89
C LEU A 789 20.40 30.31 21.20
N SER A 790 20.08 31.45 20.58
CA SER A 790 20.74 32.72 20.87
C SER A 790 20.26 33.35 22.18
N SER A 791 21.17 33.88 22.99
CA SER A 791 20.82 34.65 24.20
C SER A 791 20.74 36.17 23.95
N GLU A 792 21.08 36.63 22.74
CA GLU A 792 21.10 38.06 22.37
C GLU A 792 19.74 38.74 22.52
N GLY A 793 19.71 39.87 23.24
CA GLY A 793 18.51 40.69 23.43
C GLY A 793 17.44 40.08 24.33
N LEU A 794 17.67 38.89 24.88
CA LEU A 794 16.72 38.17 25.74
C LEU A 794 17.20 38.16 27.19
N ARG A 795 16.26 38.27 28.13
CA ARG A 795 16.52 38.10 29.56
C ARG A 795 16.04 36.72 30.00
N PRO A 796 16.75 36.02 30.92
CA PRO A 796 16.30 34.74 31.46
C PRO A 796 14.85 34.81 31.92
N LEU A 797 14.03 33.83 31.53
CA LEU A 797 12.61 33.68 31.85
C LEU A 797 11.67 34.79 31.33
N ALA A 798 12.17 35.86 30.71
CA ALA A 798 11.37 37.04 30.34
C ALA A 798 11.27 37.23 28.81
N HIS A 799 10.85 36.19 28.09
CA HIS A 799 10.63 36.23 26.64
C HIS A 799 9.58 35.23 26.18
N ALA A 800 8.99 35.45 24.99
CA ALA A 800 7.97 34.56 24.41
C ALA A 800 8.47 33.13 24.17
N GLY A 801 9.77 32.96 23.90
CA GLY A 801 10.40 31.64 23.76
C GLY A 801 10.34 30.75 25.00
N PHE A 802 10.17 31.33 26.20
CA PHE A 802 9.91 30.59 27.44
C PHE A 802 8.40 30.54 27.74
N TRP A 803 7.70 31.67 27.64
CA TRP A 803 6.29 31.75 28.03
C TRP A 803 5.32 31.02 27.10
N THR A 804 5.57 30.93 25.79
CA THR A 804 4.72 30.14 24.88
C THR A 804 4.78 28.64 25.20
N PRO A 805 5.95 27.97 25.30
CA PRO A 805 6.00 26.57 25.69
C PRO A 805 5.54 26.36 27.14
N ALA A 806 5.80 27.29 28.06
CA ALA A 806 5.29 27.21 29.43
C ALA A 806 3.75 27.32 29.49
N THR A 807 3.12 28.19 28.70
CA THR A 807 1.65 28.30 28.62
C THR A 807 1.02 27.09 27.96
N LEU A 808 1.64 26.53 26.92
CA LEU A 808 1.26 25.23 26.35
C LEU A 808 1.34 24.11 27.39
N ALA A 809 2.43 24.06 28.16
CA ALA A 809 2.60 23.10 29.26
C ALA A 809 1.50 23.25 30.31
N LEU A 810 1.27 24.46 30.80
CA LEU A 810 0.26 24.75 31.82
C LEU A 810 -1.15 24.46 31.34
N ALA A 811 -1.52 24.90 30.13
CA ALA A 811 -2.84 24.65 29.56
C ALA A 811 -3.12 23.14 29.42
N ALA A 812 -2.11 22.37 29.03
CA ALA A 812 -2.20 20.92 28.91
C ALA A 812 -2.25 20.22 30.28
N LEU A 813 -1.42 20.61 31.25
CA LEU A 813 -1.41 20.04 32.60
C LEU A 813 -2.72 20.34 33.35
N VAL A 814 -3.25 21.56 33.23
CA VAL A 814 -4.55 21.95 33.81
C VAL A 814 -5.69 21.22 33.09
N GLY A 815 -5.62 21.10 31.76
CA GLY A 815 -6.56 20.30 30.96
C GLY A 815 -6.59 18.83 31.39
N ALA A 816 -5.41 18.22 31.57
CA ALA A 816 -5.26 16.85 32.05
C ALA A 816 -5.88 16.67 33.43
N TRP A 817 -5.55 17.55 34.38
CA TRP A 817 -6.12 17.52 35.72
C TRP A 817 -7.65 17.65 35.71
N ARG A 818 -8.20 18.55 34.89
CA ARG A 818 -9.66 18.73 34.77
C ARG A 818 -10.33 17.49 34.20
N LEU A 819 -9.74 16.87 33.17
CA LEU A 819 -10.24 15.64 32.56
C LEU A 819 -10.17 14.46 33.51
N MET A 820 -9.09 14.31 34.27
CA MET A 820 -8.98 13.32 35.33
C MET A 820 -10.10 13.49 36.37
N ARG A 821 -10.37 14.73 36.82
CA ARG A 821 -11.46 15.00 37.76
C ARG A 821 -12.84 14.73 37.16
N ALA A 822 -13.05 15.08 35.89
CA ALA A 822 -14.30 14.79 35.19
C ALA A 822 -14.53 13.28 35.07
N ALA A 823 -13.48 12.52 34.71
CA ALA A 823 -13.53 11.06 34.62
C ALA A 823 -13.83 10.38 35.96
N ARG A 824 -13.39 10.95 37.08
CA ARG A 824 -13.68 10.43 38.43
C ARG A 824 -15.12 10.68 38.89
N ASN A 825 -15.71 11.79 38.46
CA ASN A 825 -17.00 12.25 38.96
C ASN A 825 -18.20 11.84 38.09
N ASP A 826 -17.99 11.59 36.80
CA ASP A 826 -19.10 11.32 35.85
C ASP A 826 -18.65 10.33 34.76
N VAL A 827 -19.07 9.07 34.88
CA VAL A 827 -18.61 7.93 34.06
C VAL A 827 -19.13 8.00 32.62
N ASP A 828 -20.25 8.69 32.38
CA ASP A 828 -20.95 8.69 31.08
C ASP A 828 -20.93 10.04 30.34
N ALA A 829 -20.21 11.06 30.84
CA ALA A 829 -20.30 12.44 30.33
C ALA A 829 -20.03 12.61 28.82
N MET A 830 -19.24 11.74 28.18
CA MET A 830 -18.98 11.77 26.73
C MET A 830 -18.97 10.40 26.02
N GLY A 831 -19.49 9.34 26.65
CA GLY A 831 -19.58 8.00 26.06
C GLY A 831 -18.23 7.39 25.64
N SER A 832 -18.01 7.19 24.33
CA SER A 832 -16.89 6.38 23.76
C SER A 832 -15.49 6.98 23.90
N LEU A 833 -15.36 8.26 24.26
CA LEU A 833 -14.07 8.90 24.49
C LEU A 833 -13.64 8.65 25.93
N SER A 834 -12.62 7.83 26.13
CA SER A 834 -12.03 7.60 27.44
C SER A 834 -11.34 8.89 27.94
N LEU A 835 -12.07 9.69 28.72
CA LEU A 835 -11.60 10.92 29.34
C LEU A 835 -10.28 10.71 30.09
N ASP A 836 -10.13 9.55 30.72
CA ASP A 836 -8.92 9.16 31.41
C ASP A 836 -7.70 9.04 30.49
N ARG A 837 -7.82 8.37 29.31
CA ARG A 837 -6.70 8.30 28.35
C ARG A 837 -6.35 9.67 27.77
N LEU A 838 -7.35 10.52 27.51
CA LEU A 838 -7.11 11.88 27.01
C LEU A 838 -6.41 12.75 28.06
N SER A 839 -6.79 12.60 29.32
CA SER A 839 -6.06 13.18 30.45
C SER A 839 -4.60 12.74 30.46
N GLN A 840 -4.33 11.43 30.30
CA GLN A 840 -2.96 10.89 30.24
C GLN A 840 -2.17 11.46 29.06
N LEU A 841 -2.77 11.59 27.88
CA LEU A 841 -2.10 12.17 26.70
C LEU A 841 -1.76 13.65 26.91
N LEU A 842 -2.68 14.44 27.44
CA LEU A 842 -2.45 15.84 27.77
C LEU A 842 -1.41 16.01 28.88
N LEU A 843 -1.35 15.08 29.82
CA LEU A 843 -0.35 15.08 30.87
C LEU A 843 1.05 14.88 30.28
N VAL A 844 1.22 13.90 29.40
CA VAL A 844 2.50 13.65 28.70
C VAL A 844 2.87 14.85 27.83
N TRP A 845 1.91 15.41 27.09
CA TRP A 845 2.09 16.61 26.27
C TRP A 845 2.55 17.80 27.12
N GLY A 846 1.87 18.07 28.23
CA GLY A 846 2.20 19.17 29.13
C GLY A 846 3.54 18.99 29.83
N ALA A 847 3.86 17.76 30.27
CA ALA A 847 5.16 17.43 30.84
C ALA A 847 6.28 17.59 29.81
N GLY A 848 6.06 17.20 28.56
CA GLY A 848 7.02 17.39 27.46
C GLY A 848 7.31 18.87 27.21
N TRP A 849 6.28 19.72 27.14
CA TRP A 849 6.46 21.17 26.99
C TRP A 849 7.15 21.82 28.19
N TRP A 850 6.90 21.33 29.41
CA TRP A 850 7.62 21.78 30.60
C TRP A 850 9.11 21.43 30.54
N VAL A 851 9.43 20.18 30.22
CA VAL A 851 10.82 19.73 30.05
C VAL A 851 11.52 20.52 28.96
N LEU A 852 10.87 20.75 27.83
CA LEU A 852 11.43 21.50 26.72
C LEU A 852 11.71 22.96 27.11
N ALA A 853 10.79 23.62 27.81
CA ALA A 853 11.00 24.97 28.34
C ALA A 853 12.20 25.00 29.31
N ALA A 854 12.26 24.06 30.25
CA ALA A 854 13.33 24.00 31.26
C ALA A 854 14.71 23.68 30.65
N VAL A 855 14.80 22.69 29.76
CA VAL A 855 16.06 22.31 29.08
C VAL A 855 16.55 23.45 28.19
N SER A 856 15.66 24.04 27.39
CA SER A 856 16.04 25.15 26.49
C SER A 856 16.56 26.37 27.26
N GLU A 857 16.04 26.63 28.46
CA GLU A 857 16.51 27.71 29.32
C GLU A 857 17.91 27.42 29.88
N VAL A 858 18.14 26.21 30.41
CA VAL A 858 19.45 25.80 30.95
C VAL A 858 20.51 25.80 29.86
N LEU A 859 20.22 25.23 28.68
CA LEU A 859 21.18 25.19 27.58
C LEU A 859 21.48 26.58 26.98
N ARG A 860 20.52 27.52 27.03
CA ARG A 860 20.69 28.88 26.50
C ARG A 860 21.55 29.77 27.41
N PHE A 861 21.47 29.59 28.72
CA PHE A 861 22.07 30.53 29.69
C PHE A 861 23.14 29.92 30.61
N ALA A 862 23.25 28.59 30.77
CA ALA A 862 24.23 27.97 31.66
C ALA A 862 25.58 27.67 30.98
N GLU A 863 26.67 27.79 31.74
CA GLU A 863 28.04 27.44 31.30
C GLU A 863 28.16 25.94 30.97
N PRO A 864 28.86 25.52 29.89
CA PRO A 864 28.95 24.12 29.45
C PRO A 864 29.34 23.11 30.55
N SER A 865 30.24 23.51 31.46
CA SER A 865 30.69 22.64 32.54
C SER A 865 29.64 22.42 33.65
N LEU A 866 28.63 23.30 33.73
CA LEU A 866 27.54 23.26 34.71
C LEU A 866 26.21 22.76 34.13
N GLN A 867 26.08 22.66 32.80
CA GLN A 867 24.84 22.26 32.14
C GLN A 867 24.33 20.90 32.62
N ALA A 868 25.15 19.86 32.60
CA ALA A 868 24.72 18.53 33.03
C ALA A 868 24.31 18.48 34.54
N PRO A 869 25.11 19.00 35.49
CA PRO A 869 24.68 19.11 36.89
C PRO A 869 23.38 19.89 37.09
N LEU A 870 23.20 21.03 36.40
CA LEU A 870 21.98 21.84 36.51
C LEU A 870 20.76 21.14 35.94
N LEU A 871 20.90 20.43 34.82
CA LEU A 871 19.84 19.60 34.25
C LEU A 871 19.40 18.50 35.22
N LEU A 872 20.34 17.83 35.89
CA LEU A 872 20.04 16.82 36.93
C LEU A 872 19.27 17.43 38.10
N ILE A 873 19.67 18.62 38.56
CA ILE A 873 19.01 19.35 39.67
C ILE A 873 17.58 19.74 39.28
N VAL A 874 17.38 20.34 38.09
CA VAL A 874 16.06 20.78 37.61
C VAL A 874 15.13 19.58 37.38
N ALA A 875 15.66 18.47 36.85
CA ALA A 875 14.90 17.23 36.69
C ALA A 875 14.48 16.65 38.04
N ALA A 876 15.41 16.58 39.01
CA ALA A 876 15.11 16.10 40.36
C ALA A 876 14.07 16.99 41.07
N ALA A 877 14.17 18.32 40.94
CA ALA A 877 13.21 19.26 41.50
C ALA A 877 11.81 19.12 40.88
N SER A 878 11.73 19.00 39.55
CA SER A 878 10.47 18.80 38.82
C SER A 878 9.78 17.49 39.24
N VAL A 879 10.55 16.40 39.33
CA VAL A 879 10.03 15.09 39.75
C VAL A 879 9.66 15.07 41.22
N ALA A 880 10.38 15.78 42.09
CA ALA A 880 9.99 15.93 43.50
C ALA A 880 8.63 16.64 43.64
N LEU A 881 8.38 17.70 42.84
CA LEU A 881 7.10 18.39 42.80
C LEU A 881 5.98 17.48 42.25
N TRP A 882 6.24 16.79 41.14
CA TRP A 882 5.27 15.85 40.55
C TRP A 882 4.95 14.70 41.50
N ALA A 883 5.94 14.12 42.17
CA ALA A 883 5.74 13.05 43.15
C ALA A 883 4.95 13.54 44.37
N TRP A 884 5.17 14.78 44.82
CA TRP A 884 4.36 15.38 45.88
C TRP A 884 2.90 15.59 45.44
N LEU A 885 2.66 16.15 44.25
CA LEU A 885 1.32 16.35 43.70
C LEU A 885 0.59 15.02 43.44
N ALA A 886 1.30 14.04 42.88
CA ALA A 886 0.78 12.71 42.59
C ALA A 886 0.32 12.00 43.86
N ALA A 887 1.11 12.07 44.94
CA ALA A 887 0.75 11.51 46.24
C ALA A 887 -0.43 12.26 46.90
N ARG A 888 -0.55 13.58 46.66
CA ARG A 888 -1.60 14.41 47.27
C ARG A 888 -2.98 14.19 46.64
N GLU A 889 -3.05 14.07 45.31
CA GLU A 889 -4.31 13.92 44.57
C GLU A 889 -4.62 12.45 44.18
N ASP A 890 -3.82 11.50 44.69
CA ASP A 890 -3.83 10.08 44.29
C ASP A 890 -3.80 9.91 42.76
N TRP A 891 -2.94 10.69 42.11
CA TRP A 891 -2.92 10.82 40.65
C TRP A 891 -1.94 9.82 40.04
N GLN A 892 -2.43 8.61 39.77
CA GLN A 892 -1.63 7.50 39.23
C GLN A 892 -0.89 7.86 37.93
N ALA A 893 -1.54 8.57 37.00
CA ALA A 893 -0.91 8.98 35.74
C ALA A 893 0.27 9.95 35.95
N LEU A 894 0.19 10.87 36.92
CA LEU A 894 1.31 11.76 37.27
C LEU A 894 2.42 11.01 38.00
N ALA A 895 2.05 10.02 38.83
CA ALA A 895 3.01 9.13 39.48
C ALA A 895 3.87 8.36 38.45
N LEU A 896 3.30 7.98 37.30
CA LEU A 896 4.02 7.30 36.22
C LEU A 896 5.10 8.15 35.53
N LEU A 897 5.02 9.49 35.61
CA LEU A 897 6.08 10.37 35.09
C LEU A 897 7.30 10.41 36.00
N CYS A 898 7.14 10.12 37.29
CA CYS A 898 8.23 10.24 38.27
C CYS A 898 9.40 9.25 38.03
N PRO A 899 9.14 7.98 37.64
CA PRO A 899 10.18 7.06 37.20
C PRO A 899 11.05 7.54 36.03
N LEU A 900 10.57 8.49 35.21
CA LEU A 900 11.34 9.04 34.07
C LEU A 900 12.57 9.85 34.52
N LEU A 901 12.71 10.15 35.81
CA LEU A 901 13.93 10.75 36.36
C LEU A 901 15.18 9.93 36.01
N VAL A 902 15.10 8.61 36.08
CA VAL A 902 16.23 7.71 35.85
C VAL A 902 16.70 7.75 34.38
N PRO A 903 15.84 7.51 33.37
CA PRO A 903 16.25 7.64 31.98
C PRO A 903 16.67 9.07 31.63
N ALA A 904 16.02 10.12 32.17
CA ALA A 904 16.46 11.50 31.96
C ALA A 904 17.87 11.76 32.51
N ALA A 905 18.19 11.24 33.70
CA ALA A 905 19.52 11.30 34.27
C ALA A 905 20.54 10.48 33.44
N GLY A 906 20.13 9.32 32.90
CA GLY A 906 20.95 8.56 31.95
C GLY A 906 21.28 9.34 30.68
N ILE A 907 20.32 10.09 30.12
CA ILE A 907 20.55 10.98 28.96
C ILE A 907 21.52 12.10 29.33
N ALA A 908 21.36 12.72 30.51
CA ALA A 908 22.29 13.73 30.99
C ALA A 908 23.71 13.18 31.20
N LEU A 909 23.84 11.92 31.65
CA LEU A 909 25.12 11.23 31.75
C LEU A 909 25.76 11.00 30.38
N LEU A 910 24.99 10.53 29.39
CA LEU A 910 25.46 10.34 28.02
C LEU A 910 25.88 11.66 27.36
N TYR A 911 25.13 12.74 27.62
CA TYR A 911 25.49 14.09 27.18
C TYR A 911 26.81 14.57 27.78
N ALA A 912 27.06 14.26 29.06
CA ALA A 912 28.29 14.62 29.76
C ALA A 912 29.46 13.65 29.50
N TRP A 913 29.21 12.52 28.86
CA TRP A 913 30.16 11.41 28.77
C TRP A 913 31.38 11.76 27.91
N GLN A 914 32.56 11.63 28.51
CA GLN A 914 33.88 11.77 27.86
C GLN A 914 34.84 10.77 28.52
N VAL A 915 35.98 10.49 27.87
CA VAL A 915 36.96 9.48 28.36
C VAL A 915 37.45 9.80 29.77
N ASP A 916 37.60 11.08 30.11
CA ASP A 916 38.06 11.58 31.40
C ASP A 916 36.92 12.10 32.29
N TYR A 917 35.67 11.75 31.97
CA TYR A 917 34.51 12.19 32.73
C TYR A 917 34.60 11.73 34.18
N HIS A 918 34.49 12.69 35.10
CA HIS A 918 34.50 12.50 36.55
C HIS A 918 33.11 12.86 37.12
N PRO A 919 32.28 11.85 37.45
CA PRO A 919 30.90 12.06 37.92
C PRO A 919 30.76 12.99 39.15
N ALA A 920 31.72 13.00 40.07
CA ALA A 920 31.64 13.80 41.30
C ALA A 920 32.15 15.25 41.16
N ALA A 921 32.69 15.66 40.00
CA ALA A 921 33.25 17.00 39.77
C ALA A 921 32.18 18.12 39.68
N ARG A 922 32.57 19.38 39.98
CA ARG A 922 31.83 20.63 39.68
C ARG A 922 30.30 20.54 39.86
N LEU A 923 29.83 20.28 41.09
CA LEU A 923 28.43 20.04 41.49
C LEU A 923 27.80 18.72 41.05
N GLY A 924 28.52 17.86 40.31
CA GLY A 924 28.06 16.51 39.95
C GLY A 924 27.74 15.64 41.17
N TRP A 925 28.50 15.76 42.26
CA TRP A 925 28.19 15.09 43.52
C TRP A 925 26.80 15.49 44.08
N LEU A 926 26.42 16.77 43.94
CA LEU A 926 25.11 17.29 44.36
C LEU A 926 24.01 16.82 43.41
N GLY A 927 24.23 16.93 42.09
CA GLY A 927 23.28 16.51 41.06
C GLY A 927 22.95 15.02 41.13
N TRP A 928 23.98 14.17 41.12
CA TRP A 928 23.82 12.72 41.26
C TRP A 928 23.26 12.33 42.63
N GLY A 929 23.73 12.97 43.71
CA GLY A 929 23.19 12.75 45.06
C GLY A 929 21.70 13.08 45.16
N LEU A 930 21.25 14.21 44.60
CA LEU A 930 19.85 14.59 44.55
C LEU A 930 19.02 13.64 43.70
N VAL A 931 19.51 13.22 42.53
CA VAL A 931 18.82 12.23 41.68
C VAL A 931 18.62 10.93 42.43
N PHE A 932 19.66 10.39 43.09
CA PHE A 932 19.55 9.15 43.87
C PHE A 932 18.60 9.30 45.06
N ALA A 933 18.68 10.42 45.79
CA ALA A 933 17.82 10.70 46.93
C ALA A 933 16.34 10.84 46.50
N VAL A 934 16.05 11.66 45.49
CA VAL A 934 14.68 11.86 44.96
C VAL A 934 14.15 10.58 44.32
N HIS A 935 14.99 9.82 43.63
CA HIS A 935 14.60 8.53 43.07
C HIS A 935 14.17 7.56 44.18
N LEU A 936 15.00 7.31 45.20
CA LEU A 936 14.64 6.40 46.30
C LEU A 936 13.46 6.92 47.13
N TRP A 937 13.39 8.24 47.36
CA TRP A 937 12.27 8.87 48.06
C TRP A 937 10.95 8.74 47.30
N SER A 938 10.96 9.01 45.98
CA SER A 938 9.77 8.87 45.14
C SER A 938 9.29 7.43 45.06
N LEU A 939 10.20 6.44 44.95
CA LEU A 939 9.85 5.02 45.01
C LEU A 939 9.19 4.65 46.33
N ARG A 940 9.73 5.13 47.46
CA ARG A 940 9.17 4.85 48.77
C ARG A 940 7.82 5.52 48.98
N ARG A 941 7.65 6.77 48.53
CA ARG A 941 6.44 7.58 48.74
C ARG A 941 5.30 7.17 47.81
N LEU A 942 5.61 6.82 46.57
CA LEU A 942 4.63 6.46 45.55
C LEU A 942 4.37 4.96 45.47
N ALA A 943 4.99 4.12 46.30
CA ALA A 943 4.84 2.66 46.27
C ALA A 943 3.38 2.17 46.27
N ALA A 944 2.47 2.90 46.93
CA ALA A 944 1.04 2.57 46.99
C ALA A 944 0.23 3.04 45.76
N VAL A 945 0.74 4.03 45.02
CA VAL A 945 0.04 4.70 43.91
C VAL A 945 0.56 4.23 42.55
N LEU A 946 1.84 3.82 42.48
CA LEU A 946 2.50 3.39 41.25
C LEU A 946 2.09 1.97 40.86
N LEU A 947 1.94 1.72 39.55
CA LEU A 947 1.72 0.36 39.06
C LEU A 947 2.91 -0.55 39.36
N ALA A 948 2.64 -1.80 39.73
CA ALA A 948 3.66 -2.77 40.13
C ALA A 948 4.79 -2.93 39.08
N ASN A 949 4.45 -2.96 37.79
CA ASN A 949 5.45 -3.07 36.72
C ASN A 949 6.33 -1.82 36.59
N ALA A 950 5.74 -0.62 36.70
CA ALA A 950 6.49 0.63 36.64
C ALA A 950 7.38 0.80 37.87
N LEU A 951 6.90 0.37 39.04
CA LEU A 951 7.66 0.35 40.29
C LEU A 951 8.85 -0.61 40.19
N SER A 952 8.61 -1.84 39.71
CA SER A 952 9.63 -2.84 39.44
C SER A 952 10.70 -2.31 38.47
N ALA A 953 10.28 -1.74 37.33
CA ALA A 953 11.19 -1.18 36.34
C ALA A 953 12.03 -0.04 36.90
N ALA A 954 11.42 0.85 37.71
CA ALA A 954 12.12 1.96 38.32
C ALA A 954 13.18 1.50 39.32
N HIS A 955 12.92 0.46 40.12
CA HIS A 955 13.94 -0.17 40.99
C HIS A 955 15.13 -0.74 40.20
N VAL A 956 14.85 -1.43 39.09
CA VAL A 956 15.88 -2.04 38.23
C VAL A 956 16.72 -0.99 37.53
N LEU A 957 16.09 -0.04 36.83
CA LEU A 957 16.78 1.01 36.10
C LEU A 957 17.56 1.92 37.04
N GLY A 958 16.99 2.25 38.20
CA GLY A 958 17.69 3.03 39.23
C GLY A 958 18.92 2.32 39.75
N CYS A 959 18.84 1.00 39.96
CA CYS A 959 20.00 0.18 40.33
C CYS A 959 21.10 0.25 39.29
N TRP A 960 20.77 0.15 37.99
CA TRP A 960 21.76 0.27 36.92
C TRP A 960 22.37 1.65 36.80
N LEU A 961 21.58 2.71 36.97
CA LEU A 961 22.10 4.07 36.97
C LEU A 961 23.11 4.28 38.11
N ILE A 962 22.79 3.81 39.32
CA ILE A 962 23.70 3.88 40.48
C ILE A 962 24.96 3.04 40.23
N LEU A 963 24.82 1.79 39.80
CA LEU A 963 25.96 0.91 39.48
C LEU A 963 26.82 1.48 38.34
N GLY A 964 26.19 2.07 37.33
CA GLY A 964 26.85 2.70 36.21
C GLY A 964 27.70 3.87 36.68
N VAL A 965 27.10 4.86 37.36
CA VAL A 965 27.84 6.03 37.89
C VAL A 965 28.98 5.61 38.83
N LEU A 966 28.77 4.60 39.69
CA LEU A 966 29.82 4.06 40.55
C LEU A 966 30.93 3.31 39.78
N ALA A 967 30.59 2.57 38.73
CA ALA A 967 31.57 1.91 37.87
C ALA A 967 32.41 2.94 37.10
N LEU A 968 31.80 4.06 36.69
CA LEU A 968 32.51 5.18 36.07
C LEU A 968 33.50 5.83 37.02
N GLU A 969 33.10 6.01 38.28
CA GLU A 969 33.98 6.49 39.32
C GLU A 969 35.15 5.51 39.57
N LEU A 970 34.86 4.21 39.70
CA LEU A 970 35.90 3.19 39.87
C LEU A 970 36.86 3.10 38.69
N ARG A 971 36.34 3.21 37.47
CA ARG A 971 37.15 3.27 36.24
C ARG A 971 38.05 4.50 36.25
N TYR A 972 37.54 5.65 36.63
CA TYR A 972 38.33 6.88 36.75
C TYR A 972 39.47 6.70 37.76
N LEU A 973 39.20 6.08 38.92
CA LEU A 973 40.22 5.76 39.92
C LEU A 973 41.31 4.82 39.40
N LEU A 974 40.95 3.76 38.66
CA LEU A 974 41.91 2.84 38.06
C LEU A 974 42.67 3.46 36.88
N TYR A 975 42.02 4.36 36.14
CA TYR A 975 42.66 5.15 35.10
C TYR A 975 43.78 6.02 35.67
N VAL A 976 43.57 6.65 36.83
CA VAL A 976 44.60 7.43 37.54
C VAL A 976 45.76 6.56 38.05
N LEU A 977 45.57 5.24 38.22
CA LEU A 977 46.59 4.31 38.73
C LEU A 977 47.46 3.68 37.62
N SER A 978 47.03 3.71 36.35
CA SER A 978 47.74 3.09 35.23
C SER A 978 48.39 4.14 34.32
N ASP A 979 49.74 4.14 34.21
CA ASP A 979 50.48 5.08 33.34
C ASP A 979 50.28 4.79 31.83
N HIS A 980 49.89 3.56 31.44
CA HIS A 980 49.70 3.13 30.05
C HIS A 980 48.37 2.38 29.84
N TYR A 981 47.88 2.29 28.59
CA TYR A 981 46.65 1.58 28.25
C TYR A 981 46.87 0.05 28.30
N ASN A 982 46.64 -0.55 29.47
CA ASN A 982 46.87 -1.98 29.72
C ASN A 982 45.63 -2.69 30.29
N ALA A 983 45.76 -3.98 30.62
CA ALA A 983 44.70 -4.82 31.18
C ALA A 983 43.96 -4.23 32.40
N TRP A 984 44.57 -3.33 33.18
CA TRP A 984 43.95 -2.75 34.39
C TRP A 984 42.74 -1.86 34.08
N ARG A 985 42.74 -1.17 32.93
CA ARG A 985 41.61 -0.30 32.52
C ARG A 985 40.37 -1.11 32.15
N TRP A 986 40.57 -2.31 31.59
CA TRP A 986 39.48 -3.24 31.27
C TRP A 986 38.79 -3.74 32.54
N LEU A 987 39.54 -3.96 33.62
CA LEU A 987 39.01 -4.46 34.91
C LEU A 987 38.06 -3.46 35.59
N GLY A 988 38.24 -2.14 35.40
CA GLY A 988 37.39 -1.12 36.03
C GLY A 988 35.91 -1.23 35.69
N TRP A 989 35.60 -1.78 34.51
CA TRP A 989 34.23 -2.05 34.08
C TRP A 989 33.69 -3.39 34.57
N ALA A 990 34.55 -4.34 34.87
CA ALA A 990 34.16 -5.72 35.18
C ALA A 990 33.99 -5.96 36.69
N VAL A 991 34.81 -5.31 37.53
CA VAL A 991 34.87 -5.58 38.96
C VAL A 991 33.56 -5.26 39.67
N LEU A 992 33.04 -4.04 39.53
CA LEU A 992 31.85 -3.61 40.25
C LEU A 992 30.59 -4.40 39.83
N PRO A 993 30.33 -4.63 38.52
CA PRO A 993 29.26 -5.53 38.10
C PRO A 993 29.41 -6.98 38.58
N SER A 994 30.62 -7.54 38.53
CA SER A 994 30.86 -8.92 38.98
C SER A 994 30.69 -9.07 40.51
N LEU A 995 31.10 -8.06 41.28
CA LEU A 995 30.85 -8.01 42.72
C LEU A 995 29.36 -7.91 43.03
N TYR A 996 28.60 -7.12 42.27
CA TYR A 996 27.15 -7.07 42.40
C TYR A 996 26.50 -8.43 42.12
N LEU A 997 26.91 -9.13 41.05
CA LEU A 997 26.41 -10.47 40.73
C LEU A 997 26.68 -11.45 41.87
N LEU A 998 27.87 -11.42 42.46
CA LEU A 998 28.21 -12.26 43.61
C LEU A 998 27.42 -11.87 44.87
N ALA A 999 27.23 -10.59 45.13
CA ALA A 999 26.44 -10.09 46.26
C ALA A 999 24.97 -10.50 46.15
N MET A 1000 24.40 -10.46 44.94
CA MET A 1000 23.02 -10.87 44.66
C MET A 1000 22.84 -12.38 44.52
N ALA A 1001 23.91 -13.12 44.19
CA ALA A 1001 23.95 -14.59 44.25
C ALA A 1001 24.08 -15.12 45.69
N SER A 1002 24.53 -14.28 46.63
CA SER A 1002 24.67 -14.66 48.04
C SER A 1002 23.32 -14.81 48.74
N LYS A 1003 23.24 -15.71 49.71
CA LYS A 1003 22.04 -15.92 50.56
C LYS A 1003 21.88 -14.85 51.66
N ARG A 1004 22.59 -13.71 51.58
CA ARG A 1004 22.60 -12.68 52.64
C ARG A 1004 21.32 -11.83 52.63
N ASP A 1005 20.78 -11.54 53.81
CA ASP A 1005 19.61 -10.67 53.98
C ASP A 1005 20.01 -9.18 53.95
N TRP A 1006 19.70 -8.51 52.83
CA TRP A 1006 19.98 -7.09 52.63
C TRP A 1006 18.83 -6.20 53.13
N PRO A 1007 19.07 -4.94 53.59
CA PRO A 1007 18.02 -4.01 54.03
C PRO A 1007 17.15 -3.48 52.86
N TRP A 1008 16.19 -2.60 53.16
CA TRP A 1008 15.40 -1.90 52.12
C TRP A 1008 16.35 -1.13 51.18
N PRO A 1009 16.17 -1.18 49.84
CA PRO A 1009 15.04 -1.74 49.09
C PRO A 1009 15.12 -3.24 48.75
N VAL A 1010 16.29 -3.87 48.85
CA VAL A 1010 16.54 -5.26 48.39
C VAL A 1010 15.69 -6.29 49.15
N ARG A 1011 15.42 -6.08 50.45
CA ARG A 1011 14.59 -7.02 51.25
C ARG A 1011 13.19 -7.21 50.70
N ILE A 1012 12.53 -6.11 50.31
CA ILE A 1012 11.13 -6.11 49.88
C ILE A 1012 11.06 -6.47 48.39
N PHE A 1013 12.01 -5.97 47.60
CA PHE A 1013 12.07 -6.15 46.15
C PHE A 1013 13.18 -7.13 45.75
N ALA A 1014 13.24 -8.29 46.42
CA ALA A 1014 14.34 -9.24 46.23
C ALA A 1014 14.41 -9.77 44.80
N ARG A 1015 13.26 -9.93 44.13
CA ARG A 1015 13.17 -10.37 42.74
C ARG A 1015 13.78 -9.34 41.79
N GLU A 1016 13.49 -8.07 42.00
CA GLU A 1016 13.92 -6.96 41.16
C GLU A 1016 15.44 -6.80 41.20
N TYR A 1017 16.04 -6.85 42.39
CA TYR A 1017 17.50 -6.70 42.54
C TYR A 1017 18.26 -8.00 42.24
N ARG A 1018 17.80 -9.16 42.72
CA ARG A 1018 18.54 -10.42 42.55
C ARG A 1018 18.35 -11.09 41.20
N LEU A 1019 17.24 -10.86 40.52
CA LEU A 1019 16.94 -11.47 39.23
C LEU A 1019 16.95 -10.43 38.10
N PHE A 1020 16.08 -9.43 38.15
CA PHE A 1020 15.87 -8.54 37.00
C PHE A 1020 17.01 -7.54 36.77
N ALA A 1021 17.58 -6.97 37.83
CA ALA A 1021 18.74 -6.08 37.71
C ALA A 1021 20.03 -6.86 37.46
N ALA A 1022 20.15 -8.07 38.02
CA ALA A 1022 21.32 -8.90 37.87
C ALA A 1022 21.41 -9.62 36.51
N LEU A 1023 20.29 -10.01 35.88
CA LEU A 1023 20.29 -10.76 34.62
C LEU A 1023 20.99 -9.99 33.48
N PRO A 1024 20.61 -8.75 33.13
CA PRO A 1024 21.29 -8.01 32.05
C PRO A 1024 22.73 -7.69 32.40
N LEU A 1025 23.05 -7.53 33.68
CA LEU A 1025 24.41 -7.35 34.14
C LEU A 1025 25.25 -8.63 33.94
N ALA A 1026 24.67 -9.81 34.16
CA ALA A 1026 25.30 -11.09 33.88
C ALA A 1026 25.53 -11.29 32.38
N VAL A 1027 24.56 -10.92 31.55
CA VAL A 1027 24.70 -10.92 30.08
C VAL A 1027 25.77 -9.93 29.64
N LEU A 1028 25.81 -8.73 30.22
CA LEU A 1028 26.80 -7.71 29.91
C LEU A 1028 28.20 -8.14 30.36
N MET A 1029 28.34 -8.81 31.51
CA MET A 1029 29.61 -9.40 31.95
C MET A 1029 30.05 -10.56 31.07
N LEU A 1030 29.12 -11.37 30.58
CA LEU A 1030 29.42 -12.41 29.59
C LEU A 1030 29.85 -11.76 28.25
N GLY A 1031 29.13 -10.74 27.77
CA GLY A 1031 29.52 -10.00 26.58
C GLY A 1031 30.89 -9.32 26.72
N TRP A 1032 31.15 -8.71 27.87
CA TRP A 1032 32.45 -8.14 28.22
C TRP A 1032 33.55 -9.21 28.23
N PHE A 1033 33.27 -10.40 28.77
CA PHE A 1033 34.20 -11.54 28.72
C PHE A 1033 34.58 -11.87 27.28
N TRP A 1034 33.59 -12.05 26.39
CA TRP A 1034 33.86 -12.40 24.99
C TRP A 1034 34.53 -11.27 24.21
N LEU A 1035 34.14 -10.02 24.46
CA LEU A 1035 34.76 -8.85 23.85
C LEU A 1035 36.22 -8.73 24.27
N ALA A 1036 36.50 -8.79 25.57
CA ALA A 1036 37.86 -8.78 26.10
C ALA A 1036 38.66 -9.97 25.53
N ASN A 1037 38.00 -11.11 25.29
CA ASN A 1037 38.65 -12.29 24.75
C ASN A 1037 39.14 -12.13 23.30
N ILE A 1038 38.45 -11.32 22.49
CA ILE A 1038 38.78 -11.03 21.09
C ILE A 1038 39.68 -9.80 20.96
N ALA A 1039 39.38 -8.74 21.71
CA ALA A 1039 39.93 -7.41 21.48
C ALA A 1039 41.22 -7.12 22.25
N SER A 1040 41.56 -7.92 23.27
CA SER A 1040 42.69 -7.65 24.15
C SER A 1040 43.80 -8.69 23.97
N ASP A 1041 45.02 -8.19 23.72
CA ASP A 1041 46.27 -8.95 23.59
C ASP A 1041 46.74 -9.56 24.93
N GLY A 1042 46.23 -9.06 26.05
CA GLY A 1042 46.57 -9.53 27.39
C GLY A 1042 47.76 -8.81 28.01
N ASN A 1043 48.19 -7.67 27.47
CA ASN A 1043 49.31 -6.93 28.04
C ASN A 1043 48.95 -6.35 29.42
N ALA A 1044 49.77 -6.66 30.42
CA ALA A 1044 49.53 -6.34 31.82
C ALA A 1044 50.77 -5.72 32.50
N GLU A 1045 51.58 -4.96 31.76
CA GLU A 1045 52.76 -4.27 32.29
C GLU A 1045 52.48 -3.59 33.65
N PRO A 1046 53.36 -3.80 34.65
CA PRO A 1046 54.70 -4.43 34.57
C PRO A 1046 54.73 -5.97 34.66
N LEU A 1047 53.60 -6.67 34.68
CA LEU A 1047 53.57 -8.14 34.84
C LEU A 1047 53.77 -8.86 33.50
N PRO A 1048 54.60 -9.93 33.43
CA PRO A 1048 54.80 -10.71 32.22
C PRO A 1048 53.56 -11.55 31.86
N TYR A 1049 53.38 -11.85 30.57
CA TYR A 1049 52.28 -12.69 30.11
C TYR A 1049 52.52 -14.17 30.43
N VAL A 1050 51.69 -14.71 31.32
CA VAL A 1050 51.62 -16.14 31.64
C VAL A 1050 50.19 -16.62 31.39
N PRO A 1051 49.96 -17.60 30.50
CA PRO A 1051 48.65 -18.18 30.24
C PRO A 1051 47.94 -18.60 31.54
N LEU A 1052 46.67 -18.24 31.67
CA LEU A 1052 45.76 -18.48 32.80
C LEU A 1052 46.04 -17.69 34.10
N ILE A 1053 47.17 -16.97 34.22
CA ILE A 1053 47.54 -16.22 35.44
C ILE A 1053 47.48 -14.70 35.21
N ASN A 1054 47.39 -14.24 33.96
CA ASN A 1054 47.34 -12.83 33.61
C ASN A 1054 46.14 -12.08 34.26
N PRO A 1055 46.30 -10.82 34.74
CA PRO A 1055 45.21 -10.05 35.36
C PRO A 1055 43.93 -9.96 34.54
N LEU A 1056 44.05 -9.86 33.22
CA LEU A 1056 42.91 -9.87 32.32
C LEU A 1056 42.18 -11.21 32.39
N GLU A 1057 42.91 -12.32 32.31
CA GLU A 1057 42.35 -13.68 32.31
C GLU A 1057 41.76 -14.03 33.67
N LEU A 1058 42.36 -13.58 34.77
CA LEU A 1058 41.77 -13.66 36.11
C LEU A 1058 40.49 -12.83 36.21
N GLY A 1059 40.45 -11.63 35.63
CA GLY A 1059 39.25 -10.80 35.53
C GLY A 1059 38.14 -11.47 34.73
N MET A 1060 38.49 -12.08 33.59
CA MET A 1060 37.58 -12.87 32.77
C MET A 1060 37.03 -14.08 33.54
N LEU A 1061 37.89 -14.83 34.23
CA LEU A 1061 37.47 -15.96 35.07
C LEU A 1061 36.60 -15.50 36.24
N PHE A 1062 36.89 -14.35 36.85
CA PHE A 1062 36.08 -13.77 37.93
C PHE A 1062 34.70 -13.32 37.44
N ALA A 1063 34.63 -12.66 36.28
CA ALA A 1063 33.37 -12.28 35.65
C ALA A 1063 32.55 -13.53 35.28
N LEU A 1064 33.18 -14.53 34.64
CA LEU A 1064 32.55 -15.80 34.28
C LEU A 1064 32.05 -16.55 35.52
N PHE A 1065 32.83 -16.54 36.61
CA PHE A 1065 32.44 -17.14 37.88
C PHE A 1065 31.24 -16.42 38.50
N GLY A 1066 31.23 -15.09 38.51
CA GLY A 1066 30.09 -14.28 38.96
C GLY A 1066 28.83 -14.59 38.17
N VAL A 1067 28.93 -14.67 36.84
CA VAL A 1067 27.83 -15.04 35.93
C VAL A 1067 27.33 -16.46 36.23
N CYS A 1068 28.22 -17.45 36.31
CA CYS A 1068 27.84 -18.84 36.57
C CYS A 1068 27.22 -19.04 37.96
N ARG A 1069 27.76 -18.40 39.00
CA ARG A 1069 27.22 -18.47 40.37
C ARG A 1069 25.88 -17.78 40.49
N TRP A 1070 25.72 -16.62 39.87
CA TRP A 1070 24.44 -15.97 39.78
C TRP A 1070 23.43 -16.83 39.02
N LEU A 1071 23.81 -17.39 37.86
CA LEU A 1071 22.93 -18.23 37.05
C LEU A 1071 22.45 -19.47 37.82
N GLN A 1072 23.34 -20.13 38.57
CA GLN A 1072 22.98 -21.23 39.47
C GLN A 1072 22.02 -20.82 40.59
N GLY A 1073 22.18 -19.62 41.15
CA GLY A 1073 21.29 -19.08 42.18
C GLY A 1073 19.95 -18.55 41.63
N ALA A 1074 19.92 -18.11 40.37
CA ALA A 1074 18.77 -17.51 39.71
C ALA A 1074 17.83 -18.56 39.06
N LEU A 1075 18.39 -19.65 38.53
CA LEU A 1075 17.66 -20.74 37.88
C LEU A 1075 16.48 -21.28 38.69
N PRO A 1076 16.59 -21.54 40.01
CA PRO A 1076 15.46 -22.04 40.81
C PRO A 1076 14.25 -21.11 40.89
N TYR A 1077 14.42 -19.81 40.58
CA TYR A 1077 13.35 -18.81 40.59
C TYR A 1077 12.70 -18.62 39.20
N LEU A 1078 13.20 -19.29 38.16
CA LEU A 1078 12.64 -19.24 36.81
C LEU A 1078 11.65 -20.39 36.59
N PRO A 1079 10.53 -20.17 35.87
CA PRO A 1079 9.51 -21.21 35.64
C PRO A 1079 10.03 -22.49 34.97
N GLU A 1080 11.07 -22.36 34.12
CA GLU A 1080 11.74 -23.48 33.45
C GLU A 1080 13.10 -23.82 34.08
N GLY A 1081 13.34 -23.37 35.32
CA GLY A 1081 14.62 -23.49 36.01
C GLY A 1081 15.19 -24.90 36.05
N GLU A 1082 14.34 -25.90 36.27
CA GLU A 1082 14.74 -27.31 36.28
C GLU A 1082 15.15 -27.83 34.89
N ARG A 1083 14.46 -27.39 33.82
CA ARG A 1083 14.79 -27.76 32.43
C ARG A 1083 16.05 -27.07 31.94
N LEU A 1084 16.31 -25.85 32.40
CA LEU A 1084 17.49 -25.05 32.05
C LEU A 1084 18.70 -25.32 32.95
N GLY A 1085 18.67 -26.38 33.77
CA GLY A 1085 19.79 -26.75 34.66
C GLY A 1085 21.12 -27.04 33.93
N TRP A 1086 21.08 -27.31 32.61
CA TRP A 1086 22.27 -27.47 31.76
C TRP A 1086 22.91 -26.13 31.34
N LEU A 1087 22.17 -25.02 31.42
CA LEU A 1087 22.58 -23.72 30.88
C LEU A 1087 23.88 -23.18 31.50
N PRO A 1088 24.12 -23.22 32.84
CA PRO A 1088 25.39 -22.79 33.41
C PRO A 1088 26.57 -23.62 32.89
N GLN A 1089 26.34 -24.90 32.63
CA GLN A 1089 27.38 -25.81 32.13
C GLN A 1089 27.69 -25.50 30.66
N ALA A 1090 26.69 -25.20 29.83
CA ALA A 1090 26.92 -24.80 28.45
C ALA A 1090 27.54 -23.41 28.31
N VAL A 1091 27.09 -22.41 29.08
CA VAL A 1091 27.68 -21.07 29.09
C VAL A 1091 29.13 -21.13 29.54
N ALA A 1092 29.43 -21.88 30.60
CA ALA A 1092 30.80 -22.13 31.01
C ALA A 1092 31.59 -22.87 29.92
N GLY A 1093 31.06 -23.94 29.33
CA GLY A 1093 31.73 -24.74 28.30
C GLY A 1093 32.08 -23.97 27.04
N ALA A 1094 31.14 -23.22 26.47
CA ALA A 1094 31.37 -22.39 25.29
C ALA A 1094 32.36 -21.25 25.56
N SER A 1095 32.21 -20.57 26.71
CA SER A 1095 33.10 -19.45 27.08
C SER A 1095 34.52 -19.94 27.38
N LEU A 1096 34.67 -21.12 28.00
CA LEU A 1096 35.98 -21.75 28.20
C LEU A 1096 36.59 -22.20 26.86
N PHE A 1097 35.82 -22.79 25.94
CA PHE A 1097 36.33 -23.16 24.60
C PHE A 1097 36.89 -21.94 23.84
N ALA A 1098 36.17 -20.81 23.90
CA ALA A 1098 36.63 -19.56 23.31
C ALA A 1098 37.84 -18.97 24.04
N LEU A 1099 37.87 -19.02 25.38
CA LEU A 1099 39.03 -18.62 26.17
C LEU A 1099 40.27 -19.42 25.76
N PHE A 1100 40.17 -20.75 25.65
CA PHE A 1100 41.28 -21.62 25.22
C PHE A 1100 41.70 -21.37 23.76
N THR A 1101 40.76 -21.05 22.88
CA THR A 1101 41.06 -20.67 21.49
C THR A 1101 41.85 -19.35 21.44
N ALA A 1102 41.40 -18.33 22.18
CA ALA A 1102 42.11 -17.05 22.29
C ALA A 1102 43.43 -17.18 23.07
N LEU A 1103 43.54 -18.14 23.99
CA LEU A 1103 44.78 -18.47 24.69
C LEU A 1103 45.86 -18.92 23.71
N VAL A 1104 45.50 -19.70 22.69
CA VAL A 1104 46.43 -20.09 21.60
C VAL A 1104 46.89 -18.86 20.83
N PHE A 1105 45.99 -17.91 20.54
CA PHE A 1105 46.35 -16.66 19.86
C PHE A 1105 47.29 -15.79 20.70
N ARG A 1106 46.98 -15.59 21.99
CA ARG A 1106 47.83 -14.79 22.89
C ARG A 1106 49.16 -15.47 23.18
N ALA A 1107 49.19 -16.80 23.31
CA ALA A 1107 50.44 -17.55 23.45
C ALA A 1107 51.30 -17.45 22.18
N ALA A 1108 50.71 -17.59 20.99
CA ALA A 1108 51.40 -17.37 19.72
C ALA A 1108 51.91 -15.92 19.58
N HIS A 1109 51.20 -14.95 20.14
CA HIS A 1109 51.63 -13.55 20.14
C HIS A 1109 52.79 -13.26 21.09
N HIS A 1110 52.62 -13.58 22.38
CA HIS A 1110 53.60 -13.28 23.42
C HIS A 1110 54.84 -14.20 23.37
N TRP A 1111 54.68 -15.47 22.98
CA TRP A 1111 55.79 -16.44 22.95
C TRP A 1111 56.26 -16.77 21.54
N GLY A 1112 55.37 -16.72 20.53
CA GLY A 1112 55.67 -17.02 19.13
C GLY A 1112 55.97 -15.80 18.26
N GLY A 1113 55.84 -14.58 18.80
CA GLY A 1113 56.15 -13.33 18.11
C GLY A 1113 55.20 -12.96 16.97
N VAL A 1114 54.06 -13.64 16.83
CA VAL A 1114 53.05 -13.34 15.80
C VAL A 1114 52.28 -12.07 16.21
N PRO A 1115 52.18 -11.01 15.39
CA PRO A 1115 51.38 -9.83 15.76
C PRO A 1115 49.93 -10.18 16.10
N TYR A 1116 49.35 -9.56 17.14
CA TYR A 1116 47.97 -9.83 17.58
C TYR A 1116 46.94 -9.16 16.66
N GLN A 1117 46.87 -9.63 15.41
CA GLN A 1117 45.91 -9.20 14.38
C GLN A 1117 45.27 -10.44 13.77
N LEU A 1118 43.94 -10.45 13.63
CA LEU A 1118 43.19 -11.66 13.27
C LEU A 1118 43.62 -12.28 11.94
N ASP A 1119 43.86 -11.47 10.91
CA ASP A 1119 44.25 -11.98 9.59
C ASP A 1119 45.64 -12.66 9.63
N LEU A 1120 46.61 -12.01 10.28
CA LEU A 1120 47.97 -12.56 10.45
C LEU A 1120 47.99 -13.79 11.36
N LEU A 1121 47.12 -13.83 12.37
CA LEU A 1121 46.94 -15.00 13.22
C LEU A 1121 46.34 -16.17 12.42
N LEU A 1122 45.37 -15.92 11.54
CA LEU A 1122 44.72 -16.98 10.75
C LEU A 1122 45.60 -17.47 9.59
N GLU A 1123 46.45 -16.63 9.01
CA GLU A 1123 47.43 -17.06 8.00
C GLU A 1123 48.58 -17.88 8.61
N SER A 1124 48.88 -17.68 9.90
CA SER A 1124 49.98 -18.35 10.59
C SER A 1124 49.78 -19.86 10.68
N MET A 1125 50.72 -20.62 10.10
CA MET A 1125 50.76 -22.08 10.21
C MET A 1125 50.84 -22.55 11.68
N LEU A 1126 51.56 -21.80 12.54
CA LEU A 1126 51.68 -22.10 13.97
C LEU A 1126 50.33 -22.02 14.67
N VAL A 1127 49.51 -21.03 14.32
CA VAL A 1127 48.16 -20.86 14.86
C VAL A 1127 47.22 -21.92 14.27
N GLN A 1128 47.26 -22.19 12.97
CA GLN A 1128 46.40 -23.20 12.34
C GLN A 1128 46.66 -24.60 12.88
N ALA A 1129 47.93 -24.95 13.12
CA ALA A 1129 48.32 -26.20 13.78
C ALA A 1129 47.89 -26.20 15.25
N GLY A 1130 48.15 -25.12 15.99
CA GLY A 1130 47.78 -24.97 17.40
C GLY A 1130 46.26 -25.10 17.62
N LEU A 1131 45.44 -24.47 16.78
CA LEU A 1131 43.98 -24.60 16.82
C LEU A 1131 43.52 -26.02 16.55
N SER A 1132 44.10 -26.69 15.54
CA SER A 1132 43.72 -28.06 15.19
C SER A 1132 44.06 -29.03 16.32
N ILE A 1133 45.20 -28.85 16.98
CA ILE A 1133 45.60 -29.64 18.16
C ILE A 1133 44.66 -29.36 19.33
N VAL A 1134 44.46 -28.10 19.70
CA VAL A 1134 43.64 -27.73 20.87
C VAL A 1134 42.17 -28.14 20.65
N TRP A 1135 41.60 -27.95 19.47
CA TRP A 1135 40.22 -28.36 19.17
C TRP A 1135 40.06 -29.88 19.15
N THR A 1136 41.04 -30.62 18.64
CA THR A 1136 41.03 -32.09 18.67
C THR A 1136 41.14 -32.61 20.11
N LEU A 1137 42.00 -32.00 20.94
CA LEU A 1137 42.12 -32.34 22.36
C LEU A 1137 40.83 -32.05 23.12
N ILE A 1138 40.18 -30.90 22.86
CA ILE A 1138 38.89 -30.57 23.47
C ILE A 1138 37.79 -31.53 22.98
N ALA A 1139 37.71 -31.83 21.68
CA ALA A 1139 36.73 -32.76 21.12
C ALA A 1139 36.88 -34.17 21.72
N LEU A 1140 38.13 -34.66 21.84
CA LEU A 1140 38.42 -35.94 22.44
C LEU A 1140 38.07 -35.94 23.93
N ALA A 1141 38.43 -34.90 24.68
CA ALA A 1141 38.08 -34.77 26.08
C ALA A 1141 36.56 -34.75 26.29
N LEU A 1142 35.80 -34.07 25.43
CA LEU A 1142 34.32 -34.05 25.47
C LEU A 1142 33.72 -35.41 25.12
N MET A 1143 34.22 -36.10 24.09
CA MET A 1143 33.74 -37.44 23.73
C MET A 1143 34.06 -38.47 24.82
N ILE A 1144 35.27 -38.44 25.38
CA ILE A 1144 35.67 -39.31 26.50
C ILE A 1144 34.82 -38.99 27.73
N PHE A 1145 34.67 -37.73 28.10
CA PHE A 1145 33.87 -37.33 29.26
C PHE A 1145 32.39 -37.65 29.08
N GLY A 1146 31.83 -37.41 27.89
CA GLY A 1146 30.45 -37.74 27.54
C GLY A 1146 30.17 -39.24 27.60
N HIS A 1147 31.12 -40.07 27.16
CA HIS A 1147 31.07 -41.52 27.31
C HIS A 1147 31.17 -41.94 28.79
N LEU A 1148 32.18 -41.45 29.51
CA LEU A 1148 32.42 -41.79 30.93
C LEU A 1148 31.28 -41.36 31.86
N ARG A 1149 30.55 -40.28 31.52
CA ARG A 1149 29.41 -39.78 32.29
C ARG A 1149 28.06 -40.22 31.72
N SER A 1150 28.03 -41.06 30.68
CA SER A 1150 26.82 -41.50 29.98
C SER A 1150 25.92 -40.34 29.50
N ARG A 1151 26.54 -39.21 29.13
CA ARG A 1151 25.84 -38.02 28.63
C ARG A 1151 25.99 -37.93 27.11
N ARG A 1152 25.02 -38.52 26.40
CA ARG A 1152 24.92 -38.55 24.93
C ARG A 1152 25.11 -37.17 24.29
N GLU A 1153 24.59 -36.12 24.93
CA GLU A 1153 24.65 -34.74 24.45
C GLU A 1153 26.10 -34.21 24.41
N ILE A 1154 26.89 -34.41 25.47
CA ILE A 1154 28.29 -33.98 25.52
C ILE A 1154 29.12 -34.74 24.49
N TRP A 1155 28.82 -36.03 24.30
CA TRP A 1155 29.48 -36.87 23.31
C TRP A 1155 29.19 -36.41 21.86
N LEU A 1156 27.92 -36.07 21.55
CA LEU A 1156 27.51 -35.55 20.24
C LEU A 1156 28.18 -34.20 19.92
N VAL A 1157 28.35 -33.32 20.91
CA VAL A 1157 29.06 -32.04 20.73
C VAL A 1157 30.52 -32.27 20.33
N GLY A 1158 31.19 -33.24 20.97
CA GLY A 1158 32.55 -33.63 20.59
C GLY A 1158 32.63 -34.23 19.17
N ALA A 1159 31.68 -35.08 18.78
CA ALA A 1159 31.62 -35.66 17.43
C ALA A 1159 31.36 -34.60 16.34
N ALA A 1160 30.49 -33.63 16.60
CA ALA A 1160 30.24 -32.51 15.70
C ALA A 1160 31.50 -31.63 15.53
N LEU A 1161 32.24 -31.38 16.62
CA LEU A 1161 33.50 -30.63 16.56
C LEU A 1161 34.55 -31.35 15.70
N ILE A 1162 34.63 -32.69 15.75
CA ILE A 1162 35.48 -33.48 14.84
C ILE A 1162 35.05 -33.31 13.37
N ALA A 1163 33.75 -33.37 13.07
CA ALA A 1163 33.26 -33.18 11.70
C ALA A 1163 33.61 -31.79 11.14
N VAL A 1164 33.59 -30.76 11.99
CA VAL A 1164 34.02 -29.40 11.62
C VAL A 1164 35.53 -29.36 11.32
N VAL A 1165 36.37 -30.04 12.11
CA VAL A 1165 37.80 -30.15 11.80
C VAL A 1165 38.02 -30.84 10.45
N VAL A 1166 37.26 -31.91 10.15
CA VAL A 1166 37.34 -32.63 8.86
C VAL A 1166 36.87 -31.77 7.67
N ALA A 1167 35.75 -31.06 7.82
CA ALA A 1167 35.25 -30.16 6.80
C ALA A 1167 36.20 -28.97 6.56
N LYS A 1168 36.84 -28.45 7.63
CA LYS A 1168 37.88 -27.42 7.53
C LYS A 1168 39.04 -27.91 6.67
N LEU A 1169 39.49 -29.16 6.85
CA LEU A 1169 40.52 -29.75 6.00
C LEU A 1169 40.06 -29.84 4.52
N PHE A 1170 38.80 -30.25 4.26
CA PHE A 1170 38.22 -30.36 2.91
C PHE A 1170 38.11 -29.02 2.15
N PHE A 1171 37.63 -27.95 2.79
CA PHE A 1171 37.44 -26.66 2.12
C PHE A 1171 38.74 -25.89 1.92
N VAL A 1172 39.70 -26.05 2.82
CA VAL A 1172 41.04 -25.48 2.65
C VAL A 1172 41.77 -26.11 1.44
N GLU A 1173 41.37 -27.32 1.00
CA GLU A 1173 41.89 -28.02 -0.18
C GLU A 1173 41.16 -27.71 -1.50
N LEU A 1174 39.95 -27.13 -1.48
CA LEU A 1174 39.13 -26.80 -2.68
C LEU A 1174 39.66 -25.61 -3.50
N GLY A 1175 40.67 -24.90 -3.01
CA GLY A 1175 41.25 -23.71 -3.65
C GLY A 1175 42.11 -23.98 -4.89
N ASN A 1176 42.38 -25.25 -5.26
CA ASN A 1176 43.25 -25.60 -6.39
C ASN A 1176 42.48 -26.20 -7.59
N ARG A 1177 42.87 -25.81 -8.82
CA ARG A 1177 42.04 -25.90 -10.04
C ARG A 1177 42.19 -27.24 -10.81
N GLY A 1178 41.22 -28.15 -10.65
CA GLY A 1178 41.04 -29.34 -11.50
C GLY A 1178 39.58 -29.84 -11.56
N GLY A 1179 39.08 -30.25 -12.75
CA GLY A 1179 37.69 -30.69 -12.97
C GLY A 1179 37.42 -32.17 -12.66
N LEU A 1180 38.44 -33.02 -12.75
CA LEU A 1180 38.35 -34.47 -12.57
C LEU A 1180 38.52 -34.87 -11.08
N GLU A 1181 39.40 -34.17 -10.36
CA GLU A 1181 39.62 -34.30 -8.91
C GLU A 1181 38.36 -34.00 -8.10
N ARG A 1182 37.53 -33.07 -8.60
CA ARG A 1182 36.23 -32.72 -8.02
C ARG A 1182 35.25 -33.89 -8.02
N ILE A 1183 35.20 -34.64 -9.12
CA ILE A 1183 34.33 -35.82 -9.27
C ILE A 1183 34.74 -36.92 -8.27
N VAL A 1184 36.04 -37.07 -7.99
CA VAL A 1184 36.58 -38.07 -7.05
C VAL A 1184 36.42 -37.64 -5.58
N SER A 1185 36.62 -36.36 -5.25
CA SER A 1185 36.46 -35.83 -3.88
C SER A 1185 35.00 -35.90 -3.38
N PHE A 1186 34.03 -35.68 -4.29
CA PHE A 1186 32.60 -35.89 -3.99
C PHE A 1186 32.24 -37.34 -3.67
N ILE A 1187 32.98 -38.29 -4.22
CA ILE A 1187 32.83 -39.71 -3.91
C ILE A 1187 33.54 -40.06 -2.59
N GLY A 1188 34.73 -39.47 -2.31
CA GLY A 1188 35.55 -39.74 -1.12
C GLY A 1188 34.96 -39.23 0.21
N VAL A 1189 34.42 -38.00 0.24
CA VAL A 1189 33.72 -37.47 1.42
C VAL A 1189 32.48 -38.30 1.75
N GLY A 1190 31.79 -38.80 0.72
CA GLY A 1190 30.68 -39.75 0.88
C GLY A 1190 31.07 -41.04 1.60
N VAL A 1191 32.33 -41.47 1.52
CA VAL A 1191 32.87 -42.68 2.17
C VAL A 1191 33.44 -42.40 3.57
N LEU A 1192 34.05 -41.24 3.84
CA LEU A 1192 34.61 -40.91 5.17
C LEU A 1192 33.51 -40.76 6.25
N LEU A 1193 32.35 -40.21 5.87
CA LEU A 1193 31.17 -40.12 6.72
C LEU A 1193 30.60 -41.49 7.12
N LEU A 1194 30.87 -42.53 6.32
CA LEU A 1194 30.52 -43.92 6.63
C LEU A 1194 31.44 -44.55 7.70
N ILE A 1195 32.69 -44.09 7.87
CA ILE A 1195 33.70 -44.69 8.76
C ILE A 1195 33.63 -44.15 10.20
N VAL A 1196 33.46 -42.84 10.39
CA VAL A 1196 33.35 -42.23 11.75
C VAL A 1196 32.15 -42.79 12.52
N GLY A 1197 31.10 -43.19 11.82
CA GLY A 1197 29.93 -43.87 12.39
C GLY A 1197 30.23 -45.22 13.05
N TYR A 1198 31.43 -45.79 12.88
CA TYR A 1198 31.81 -47.11 13.41
C TYR A 1198 32.54 -47.08 14.77
N PHE A 1199 33.40 -46.08 15.04
CA PHE A 1199 34.41 -46.18 16.13
C PHE A 1199 34.05 -45.54 17.47
N ALA A 1200 33.07 -44.66 17.52
CA ALA A 1200 32.62 -44.07 18.76
C ALA A 1200 31.08 -44.14 18.75
N PRO A 1201 30.50 -45.20 19.31
CA PRO A 1201 29.07 -45.43 19.19
C PRO A 1201 28.31 -44.49 20.13
N LEU A 1202 27.20 -44.00 19.61
CA LEU A 1202 26.32 -43.07 20.29
C LEU A 1202 25.69 -43.73 21.54
N PRO A 1203 25.79 -43.13 22.74
CA PRO A 1203 25.15 -43.68 23.93
C PRO A 1203 23.61 -43.85 23.74
N PRO A 1204 23.00 -44.96 24.21
CA PRO A 1204 21.58 -45.26 24.02
C PRO A 1204 20.65 -44.21 24.70
N ARG A 1205 19.41 -44.06 24.18
CA ARG A 1205 18.45 -43.05 24.68
C ARG A 1205 17.81 -43.53 25.99
N HIS A 1206 17.71 -42.66 27.00
CA HIS A 1206 17.14 -43.00 28.32
C HIS A 1206 15.76 -43.68 28.28
N ALA A 1207 14.94 -43.42 27.26
CA ALA A 1207 13.62 -44.05 27.10
C ALA A 1207 13.67 -45.55 26.73
N GLU A 1208 14.73 -46.00 26.04
CA GLU A 1208 14.91 -47.43 25.71
C GLU A 1208 15.34 -48.21 26.96
N SER A 1209 16.06 -47.57 27.89
CA SER A 1209 16.49 -48.18 29.15
C SER A 1209 15.35 -48.43 30.14
N GLU A 1210 14.27 -47.64 30.12
CA GLU A 1210 13.10 -47.91 30.96
C GLU A 1210 12.18 -48.95 30.30
N ALA A 1211 11.99 -48.87 28.98
CA ALA A 1211 11.21 -49.86 28.23
C ALA A 1211 11.84 -51.26 28.27
N GLU A 1212 13.17 -51.39 28.19
CA GLU A 1212 13.86 -52.69 28.34
C GLU A 1212 13.80 -53.23 29.78
N LYS A 1213 13.79 -52.36 30.79
CA LYS A 1213 13.65 -52.80 32.20
C LYS A 1213 12.22 -53.21 32.53
N GLU A 1214 11.24 -52.54 31.96
CA GLU A 1214 9.82 -52.85 32.15
C GLU A 1214 9.45 -54.15 31.40
N GLN A 1215 10.00 -54.37 30.19
CA GLN A 1215 9.86 -55.62 29.43
C GLN A 1215 10.64 -56.80 30.01
N ALA A 1216 11.68 -56.57 30.81
CA ALA A 1216 12.38 -57.63 31.54
C ALA A 1216 11.74 -57.97 32.91
N SER A 1217 10.70 -57.24 33.32
CA SER A 1217 9.98 -57.42 34.58
C SER A 1217 8.55 -57.97 34.44
N VAL A 1218 8.13 -58.30 33.21
CA VAL A 1218 6.88 -58.99 32.84
C VAL A 1218 7.25 -60.33 32.22
#